data_AF-A0A3B9HXC3-F1
#
_entry.id   AF-A0A3B9HXC3-F1
#
_cell.length_a   1.000
_cell.length_b   1.000
_cell.length_c   1.000
_cell.angle_alpha   90.00
_cell.angle_beta   90.00
_cell.angle_gamma   90.00
#
_symmetry.space_group_name_H-M   'P 1'
#
loop_
_entity.id
_entity.type
_entity.pdbx_description
1 polymer ?
#
loop_
_entity_poly.entity_id
_entity_poly.type
_entity_poly.pdbx_seq_one_letter_code
_entity_poly.pdbx_strand_id
1 'polypeptide(L)'
;NFNQYFPGAVAIAGDSIVAVGTQEDICSKYEAAEIMDCHGKILMPGLINGHTHVPMTLLRGLSDDLRLDVWLMGYIMPVEREFVSPEFVILGTKLACAEMIRCGTTTFADMYYFEEDIAQTTADAGMRAICAESVLKFPSPDAQFYEEALTRTRSFIEAWKNHPLIIPAIAPHAPYTCTPEILQACSAIAREFDVPLMIHLAETAWEVDQLREEHGVPVVPYIKRHHLLDAKLIGAHLVHIDEGEIRDLARYGCGGVHNPSSNLKLASGAAPVAKMVELNMNVGIGTDGPASNNDLDMFEEMRLTSFLAKLKSGDPTTLPAKTVVYMATRGGAKALHIENITGSITPGKRADIILVDLEPVHNAPRFMRDPDGTYAQLVYATKSTDVTHVMVNGAWLMKERQLLTVDESSLLAEAKIFAAKVDKFLSEREQSLLSKLVAIGGATQEESFEIQTKVKVDDINAVLEKINLPEIIIDQKKHYKQFDTYFKFNNTDEMIRYREDELLDEKGAVKSVRPRLTMIGDSKSGVHPESKVLLSRSRYIAQAGNSLRFYREYFKPDSMFEIQKDRQRFHVSFKGIKFFINVDTMVQPEIGKFVEIKSKTWSRIDAEQKTRLIASLLAFLGLEAQSAIHQDYHEIKN
;
A
#
# COMPACT_ATOMS: atom_id res chain seq x y z
N ASN A 1 17.76 -19.66 -27.32
CA ASN A 1 19.15 -19.36 -27.74
C ASN A 1 19.51 -17.90 -27.43
N PHE A 2 20.78 -17.61 -27.15
CA PHE A 2 21.34 -16.29 -26.82
C PHE A 2 22.35 -15.87 -27.90
N ASN A 3 21.91 -15.88 -29.15
CA ASN A 3 22.79 -15.61 -30.29
C ASN A 3 23.24 -14.15 -30.26
N GLN A 4 24.52 -13.93 -30.57
CA GLN A 4 25.10 -12.59 -30.74
C GLN A 4 25.69 -12.52 -32.15
N TYR A 5 25.45 -11.39 -32.83
CA TYR A 5 25.95 -11.13 -34.17
C TYR A 5 26.80 -9.86 -34.13
N PHE A 6 28.04 -9.93 -34.58
CA PHE A 6 28.95 -8.79 -34.61
C PHE A 6 29.80 -8.81 -35.89
N PRO A 7 29.51 -7.94 -36.88
CA PRO A 7 28.34 -7.05 -36.96
C PRO A 7 27.03 -7.83 -37.20
N GLY A 8 25.92 -7.32 -36.66
CA GLY A 8 24.59 -7.92 -36.74
C GLY A 8 23.55 -6.97 -37.37
N ALA A 9 22.47 -7.53 -37.90
CA ALA A 9 21.35 -6.76 -38.45
C ALA A 9 20.00 -7.44 -38.15
N VAL A 10 18.94 -6.63 -38.14
CA VAL A 10 17.54 -7.04 -37.99
C VAL A 10 16.74 -6.44 -39.14
N ALA A 11 15.98 -7.26 -39.86
CA ALA A 11 15.02 -6.81 -40.85
C ALA A 11 13.61 -6.79 -40.24
N ILE A 12 12.90 -5.69 -40.44
CA ILE A 12 11.57 -5.41 -39.88
C ILE A 12 10.64 -5.05 -41.03
N ALA A 13 9.44 -5.64 -41.05
CA ALA A 13 8.40 -5.31 -42.01
C ALA A 13 7.11 -4.97 -41.26
N GLY A 14 6.66 -3.71 -41.39
CA GLY A 14 5.55 -3.19 -40.59
C GLY A 14 5.86 -3.26 -39.10
N ASP A 15 5.08 -4.05 -38.37
CA ASP A 15 5.19 -4.21 -36.92
C ASP A 15 6.03 -5.41 -36.47
N SER A 16 6.54 -6.21 -37.41
CA SER A 16 7.06 -7.54 -37.14
C SER A 16 8.50 -7.72 -37.60
N ILE A 17 9.27 -8.47 -36.81
CA ILE A 17 10.62 -8.91 -37.14
C ILE A 17 10.50 -10.00 -38.20
N VAL A 18 11.18 -9.84 -39.34
CA VAL A 18 11.17 -10.85 -40.43
C VAL A 18 12.47 -11.63 -40.51
N ALA A 19 13.60 -11.04 -40.08
CA ALA A 19 14.87 -11.74 -40.01
C ALA A 19 15.84 -11.10 -39.01
N VAL A 20 16.77 -11.91 -38.49
CA VAL A 20 17.89 -11.48 -37.65
C VAL A 20 19.10 -12.36 -37.96
N GLY A 21 20.29 -11.76 -38.06
CA GLY A 21 21.49 -12.47 -38.45
C GLY A 21 22.74 -11.59 -38.47
N THR A 22 23.78 -12.10 -39.13
CA THR A 22 24.94 -11.27 -39.48
C THR A 22 24.50 -10.15 -40.43
N GLN A 23 25.17 -9.01 -40.38
CA GLN A 23 24.87 -7.89 -41.27
C GLN A 23 24.93 -8.31 -42.76
N GLU A 24 25.93 -9.10 -43.13
CA GLU A 24 26.11 -9.61 -44.50
C GLU A 24 24.94 -10.50 -44.95
N ASP A 25 24.50 -11.44 -44.10
CA ASP A 25 23.39 -12.34 -44.43
C ASP A 25 22.07 -11.60 -44.62
N ILE A 26 21.81 -10.58 -43.80
CA ILE A 26 20.55 -9.82 -43.86
C ILE A 26 20.57 -8.90 -45.08
N CYS A 27 21.64 -8.12 -45.26
CA CYS A 27 21.74 -7.17 -46.38
C CYS A 27 21.82 -7.86 -47.76
N SER A 28 22.21 -9.13 -47.83
CA SER A 28 22.20 -9.89 -49.10
C SER A 28 20.84 -10.50 -49.45
N LYS A 29 19.93 -10.66 -48.47
CA LYS A 29 18.64 -11.35 -48.64
C LYS A 29 17.42 -10.42 -48.59
N TYR A 30 17.57 -9.24 -48.00
CA TYR A 30 16.48 -8.30 -47.76
C TYR A 30 16.84 -6.91 -48.29
N GLU A 31 15.87 -6.26 -48.90
CA GLU A 31 15.90 -4.84 -49.25
C GLU A 31 14.92 -4.09 -48.35
N ALA A 32 15.29 -2.88 -47.91
CA ALA A 32 14.49 -2.07 -47.00
C ALA A 32 14.32 -0.65 -47.55
N ALA A 33 13.15 -0.04 -47.28
CA ALA A 33 12.89 1.36 -47.64
C ALA A 33 13.71 2.35 -46.79
N GLU A 34 14.00 1.98 -45.54
CA GLU A 34 14.86 2.72 -44.62
C GLU A 34 15.94 1.77 -44.10
N ILE A 35 17.20 2.21 -44.15
CA ILE A 35 18.34 1.51 -43.55
C ILE A 35 18.95 2.45 -42.51
N MET A 36 19.02 1.98 -41.26
CA MET A 36 19.59 2.75 -40.14
C MET A 36 20.88 2.10 -39.66
N ASP A 37 22.00 2.81 -39.79
CA ASP A 37 23.25 2.40 -39.16
C ASP A 37 23.16 2.62 -37.63
N CYS A 38 23.34 1.54 -36.88
CA CYS A 38 23.28 1.57 -35.41
C CYS A 38 24.61 2.04 -34.78
N HIS A 39 25.64 2.35 -35.58
CA HIS A 39 26.94 2.87 -35.15
C HIS A 39 27.61 2.01 -34.07
N GLY A 40 27.57 0.68 -34.23
CA GLY A 40 28.19 -0.27 -33.30
C GLY A 40 27.50 -0.44 -31.94
N LYS A 41 26.36 0.24 -31.70
CA LYS A 41 25.53 0.09 -30.49
C LYS A 41 24.93 -1.31 -30.37
N ILE A 42 24.51 -1.68 -29.17
CA ILE A 42 23.81 -2.95 -28.92
C ILE A 42 22.34 -2.79 -29.28
N LEU A 43 21.87 -3.58 -30.25
CA LEU A 43 20.45 -3.77 -30.52
C LEU A 43 19.96 -5.02 -29.75
N MET A 44 18.99 -4.83 -28.86
CA MET A 44 18.42 -5.91 -28.04
C MET A 44 16.89 -5.79 -27.94
N PRO A 45 16.17 -6.83 -27.49
CA PRO A 45 14.75 -6.69 -27.18
C PRO A 45 14.55 -5.58 -26.17
N GLY A 46 13.45 -4.83 -26.27
CA GLY A 46 13.11 -3.86 -25.25
C GLY A 46 12.88 -4.51 -23.90
N LEU A 47 13.12 -3.73 -22.84
CA LEU A 47 12.95 -4.20 -21.47
C LEU A 47 11.45 -4.35 -21.16
N ILE A 48 11.15 -5.31 -20.29
CA ILE A 48 9.80 -5.62 -19.84
C ILE A 48 9.72 -5.39 -18.34
N ASN A 49 8.95 -4.38 -17.94
CA ASN A 49 8.62 -4.10 -16.56
C ASN A 49 7.44 -4.97 -16.13
N GLY A 50 7.69 -6.04 -15.39
CA GLY A 50 6.68 -7.05 -15.07
C GLY A 50 5.61 -6.62 -14.09
N HIS A 51 5.76 -5.49 -13.39
CA HIS A 51 4.79 -5.01 -12.40
C HIS A 51 5.07 -3.55 -12.04
N THR A 52 4.03 -2.72 -12.13
CA THR A 52 4.06 -1.31 -11.73
C THR A 52 2.65 -0.78 -11.41
N HIS A 53 2.61 0.48 -10.99
CA HIS A 53 1.42 1.30 -10.77
C HIS A 53 1.65 2.66 -11.43
N VAL A 54 1.45 2.75 -12.75
CA VAL A 54 1.94 3.87 -13.56
C VAL A 54 1.39 5.25 -13.15
N PRO A 55 0.15 5.40 -12.66
CA PRO A 55 -0.33 6.71 -12.23
C PRO A 55 0.37 7.22 -10.97
N MET A 56 0.97 6.34 -10.16
CA MET A 56 1.70 6.73 -8.95
C MET A 56 3.00 7.51 -9.24
N THR A 57 3.37 7.70 -10.52
CA THR A 57 4.38 8.71 -10.89
C THR A 57 4.07 10.10 -10.34
N LEU A 58 2.77 10.46 -10.19
CA LEU A 58 2.33 11.71 -9.57
C LEU A 58 2.45 11.71 -8.03
N LEU A 59 2.69 10.55 -7.42
CA LEU A 59 2.90 10.37 -5.98
C LEU A 59 4.37 10.09 -5.64
N ARG A 60 5.28 10.28 -6.60
CA ARG A 60 6.70 10.03 -6.44
C ARG A 60 7.29 10.85 -5.30
N GLY A 61 7.96 10.18 -4.37
CA GLY A 61 8.64 10.82 -3.24
C GLY A 61 7.70 11.51 -2.24
N LEU A 62 6.41 11.17 -2.24
CA LEU A 62 5.41 11.87 -1.43
C LEU A 62 5.61 11.66 0.07
N SER A 63 5.96 10.45 0.51
CA SER A 63 6.06 10.09 1.93
C SER A 63 7.00 8.90 2.14
N ASP A 64 8.30 9.13 2.04
CA ASP A 64 9.32 8.07 2.20
C ASP A 64 9.65 7.75 3.66
N ASP A 65 10.43 6.68 3.87
CA ASP A 65 10.96 6.23 5.17
C ASP A 65 9.89 5.89 6.22
N LEU A 66 8.78 5.33 5.76
CA LEU A 66 7.68 4.83 6.58
C LEU A 66 7.52 3.32 6.40
N ARG A 67 7.04 2.63 7.43
CA ARG A 67 6.63 1.22 7.30
C ARG A 67 5.44 1.12 6.33
N LEU A 68 5.35 0.01 5.59
CA LEU A 68 4.32 -0.23 4.55
C LEU A 68 2.91 0.11 5.03
N ASP A 69 2.54 -0.29 6.25
CA ASP A 69 1.20 -0.02 6.78
C ASP A 69 0.95 1.47 7.02
N VAL A 70 1.92 2.21 7.58
CA VAL A 70 1.82 3.66 7.80
C VAL A 70 1.86 4.43 6.48
N TRP A 71 2.74 4.02 5.56
CA TRP A 71 2.86 4.59 4.22
C TRP A 71 1.54 4.45 3.44
N LEU A 72 1.06 3.21 3.30
CA LEU A 72 -0.12 2.89 2.50
C LEU A 72 -1.39 3.48 3.12
N MET A 73 -1.68 3.18 4.39
CA MET A 73 -2.95 3.57 5.02
C MET A 73 -2.97 5.02 5.49
N GLY A 74 -1.82 5.58 5.86
CA GLY A 74 -1.71 6.93 6.41
C GLY A 74 -1.52 8.02 5.34
N TYR A 75 -0.88 7.69 4.23
CA TYR A 75 -0.49 8.68 3.22
C TYR A 75 -1.04 8.36 1.83
N ILE A 76 -0.70 7.20 1.27
CA ILE A 76 -1.05 6.86 -0.13
C ILE A 76 -2.55 6.73 -0.31
N MET A 77 -3.23 5.80 0.36
CA MET A 77 -4.68 5.58 0.18
C MET A 77 -5.54 6.82 0.44
N PRO A 78 -5.26 7.66 1.46
CA PRO A 78 -5.97 8.93 1.62
C PRO A 78 -5.78 9.90 0.46
N VAL A 79 -4.59 9.97 -0.13
CA VAL A 79 -4.32 10.83 -1.31
C VAL A 79 -4.97 10.22 -2.54
N GLU A 80 -4.90 8.92 -2.72
CA GLU A 80 -5.59 8.24 -3.82
C GLU A 80 -7.10 8.46 -3.79
N ARG A 81 -7.72 8.31 -2.60
CA ARG A 81 -9.16 8.54 -2.43
C ARG A 81 -9.58 9.96 -2.80
N GLU A 82 -8.74 10.94 -2.53
CA GLU A 82 -9.04 12.35 -2.79
C GLU A 82 -8.76 12.73 -4.25
N PHE A 83 -7.70 12.20 -4.85
CA PHE A 83 -7.17 12.73 -6.10
C PHE A 83 -7.19 11.76 -7.29
N VAL A 84 -7.32 10.45 -7.10
CA VAL A 84 -7.37 9.51 -8.23
C VAL A 84 -8.69 9.69 -8.95
N SER A 85 -8.58 10.13 -10.19
CA SER A 85 -9.64 10.38 -11.16
C SER A 85 -9.12 10.03 -12.55
N PRO A 86 -9.97 10.00 -13.59
CA PRO A 86 -9.53 9.85 -14.98
C PRO A 86 -8.39 10.82 -15.35
N GLU A 87 -8.47 12.09 -14.94
CA GLU A 87 -7.43 13.09 -15.23
C GLU A 87 -6.10 12.77 -14.54
N PHE A 88 -6.15 12.25 -13.31
CA PHE A 88 -4.96 11.81 -12.58
C PHE A 88 -4.28 10.64 -13.28
N VAL A 89 -5.06 9.59 -13.63
CA VAL A 89 -4.50 8.40 -14.25
C VAL A 89 -3.96 8.68 -15.65
N ILE A 90 -4.61 9.56 -16.43
CA ILE A 90 -4.11 9.97 -17.74
C ILE A 90 -2.79 10.72 -17.60
N LEU A 91 -2.69 11.72 -16.72
CA LEU A 91 -1.46 12.50 -16.55
C LEU A 91 -0.31 11.63 -16.01
N GLY A 92 -0.57 10.82 -14.98
CA GLY A 92 0.43 9.92 -14.41
C GLY A 92 0.90 8.85 -15.39
N THR A 93 -0.01 8.27 -16.17
CA THR A 93 0.35 7.28 -17.21
C THR A 93 1.21 7.90 -18.30
N LYS A 94 0.94 9.14 -18.74
CA LYS A 94 1.79 9.84 -19.72
C LYS A 94 3.21 10.08 -19.20
N LEU A 95 3.34 10.48 -17.92
CA LEU A 95 4.65 10.63 -17.27
C LEU A 95 5.40 9.29 -17.22
N ALA A 96 4.72 8.23 -16.81
CA ALA A 96 5.31 6.89 -16.75
C ALA A 96 5.76 6.39 -18.13
N CYS A 97 4.94 6.58 -19.17
CA CYS A 97 5.30 6.23 -20.54
C CYS A 97 6.54 7.00 -21.00
N ALA A 98 6.60 8.31 -20.76
CA ALA A 98 7.78 9.12 -21.10
C ALA A 98 9.06 8.60 -20.44
N GLU A 99 9.01 8.32 -19.13
CA GLU A 99 10.15 7.77 -18.38
C GLU A 99 10.55 6.38 -18.87
N MET A 100 9.59 5.47 -19.03
CA MET A 100 9.85 4.10 -19.49
C MET A 100 10.42 4.06 -20.90
N ILE A 101 9.92 4.90 -21.83
CA ILE A 101 10.50 5.03 -23.17
C ILE A 101 11.95 5.55 -23.06
N ARG A 102 12.22 6.54 -22.21
CA ARG A 102 13.60 7.04 -22.01
C ARG A 102 14.56 5.97 -21.48
N CYS A 103 14.07 5.03 -20.68
CA CYS A 103 14.86 3.99 -20.04
C CYS A 103 14.89 2.66 -20.82
N GLY A 104 14.27 2.58 -22.00
CA GLY A 104 14.30 1.39 -22.85
C GLY A 104 13.27 0.31 -22.50
N THR A 105 12.29 0.63 -21.67
CA THR A 105 11.13 -0.24 -21.42
C THR A 105 10.16 -0.11 -22.59
N THR A 106 9.76 -1.25 -23.14
CA THR A 106 8.83 -1.35 -24.28
C THR A 106 7.49 -1.98 -23.91
N THR A 107 7.48 -2.74 -22.81
CA THR A 107 6.30 -3.39 -22.27
C THR A 107 6.27 -3.23 -20.76
N PHE A 108 5.10 -2.93 -20.19
CA PHE A 108 4.90 -3.00 -18.76
C PHE A 108 3.63 -3.78 -18.39
N ALA A 109 3.52 -4.22 -17.14
CA ALA A 109 2.27 -4.74 -16.59
C ALA A 109 1.83 -3.84 -15.44
N ASP A 110 0.71 -3.14 -15.66
CA ASP A 110 0.10 -2.26 -14.69
C ASP A 110 -0.97 -2.99 -13.89
N MET A 111 -1.16 -2.51 -12.68
CA MET A 111 -2.27 -2.89 -11.83
C MET A 111 -2.75 -1.64 -11.11
N TYR A 112 -3.82 -1.01 -11.59
CA TYR A 112 -4.34 0.18 -10.94
C TYR A 112 -5.86 0.30 -11.09
N TYR A 113 -6.35 1.53 -10.90
CA TYR A 113 -7.74 1.95 -11.08
C TYR A 113 -7.91 2.62 -12.45
N PHE A 114 -9.14 2.64 -12.97
CA PHE A 114 -9.46 3.26 -14.26
C PHE A 114 -8.61 2.70 -15.43
N GLU A 115 -8.44 1.38 -15.51
CA GLU A 115 -7.55 0.76 -16.50
C GLU A 115 -7.96 1.01 -17.96
N GLU A 116 -9.20 1.40 -18.24
CA GLU A 116 -9.56 1.83 -19.59
C GLU A 116 -8.86 3.14 -20.02
N ASP A 117 -8.67 4.08 -19.09
CA ASP A 117 -8.01 5.36 -19.34
C ASP A 117 -6.49 5.15 -19.43
N ILE A 118 -5.96 4.26 -18.59
CA ILE A 118 -4.55 3.82 -18.64
C ILE A 118 -4.27 3.11 -19.96
N ALA A 119 -5.11 2.15 -20.37
CA ALA A 119 -4.99 1.43 -21.63
C ALA A 119 -5.00 2.38 -22.84
N GLN A 120 -5.95 3.32 -22.89
CA GLN A 120 -6.02 4.29 -23.98
C GLN A 120 -4.79 5.19 -24.01
N THR A 121 -4.40 5.75 -22.85
CA THR A 121 -3.23 6.63 -22.74
C THR A 121 -1.93 5.91 -23.14
N THR A 122 -1.80 4.64 -22.75
CA THR A 122 -0.66 3.80 -23.10
C THR A 122 -0.60 3.51 -24.60
N ALA A 123 -1.74 3.19 -25.20
CA ALA A 123 -1.85 2.97 -26.64
C ALA A 123 -1.52 4.24 -27.43
N ASP A 124 -1.99 5.41 -26.98
CA ASP A 124 -1.71 6.71 -27.59
C ASP A 124 -0.21 7.07 -27.51
N ALA A 125 0.45 6.71 -26.41
CA ALA A 125 1.92 6.84 -26.28
C ALA A 125 2.69 5.83 -27.15
N GLY A 126 2.01 4.81 -27.69
CA GLY A 126 2.56 3.77 -28.56
C GLY A 126 3.22 2.60 -27.81
N MET A 127 3.04 2.51 -26.49
CA MET A 127 3.64 1.45 -25.66
C MET A 127 2.76 0.19 -25.61
N ARG A 128 3.39 -0.96 -25.31
CA ARG A 128 2.69 -2.21 -25.02
C ARG A 128 2.43 -2.33 -23.52
N ALA A 129 1.25 -2.78 -23.12
CA ALA A 129 0.99 -3.07 -21.71
C ALA A 129 0.04 -4.23 -21.47
N ILE A 130 0.21 -4.86 -20.32
CA ILE A 130 -0.85 -5.58 -19.64
C ILE A 130 -1.48 -4.59 -18.65
N CYS A 131 -2.78 -4.37 -18.75
CA CYS A 131 -3.52 -3.42 -17.91
C CYS A 131 -4.51 -4.24 -17.09
N ALA A 132 -4.39 -4.23 -15.75
CA ALA A 132 -5.07 -5.18 -14.88
C ALA A 132 -5.94 -4.48 -13.84
N GLU A 133 -7.26 -4.51 -14.09
CA GLU A 133 -8.24 -3.77 -13.30
C GLU A 133 -8.29 -4.29 -11.85
N SER A 134 -8.08 -3.39 -10.91
CA SER A 134 -7.97 -3.72 -9.49
C SER A 134 -9.33 -4.04 -8.86
N VAL A 135 -9.38 -5.12 -8.07
CA VAL A 135 -10.58 -5.50 -7.30
C VAL A 135 -10.23 -5.65 -5.81
N LEU A 136 -10.98 -4.96 -4.94
CA LEU A 136 -10.76 -4.94 -3.49
C LEU A 136 -12.07 -5.10 -2.71
N LYS A 137 -11.99 -5.56 -1.45
CA LYS A 137 -13.16 -5.71 -0.56
C LYS A 137 -13.73 -4.40 -0.01
N PHE A 138 -13.02 -3.29 -0.18
CA PHE A 138 -13.41 -1.95 0.27
C PHE A 138 -13.45 -0.99 -0.93
N PRO A 139 -14.15 0.17 -0.82
CA PRO A 139 -14.32 1.09 -1.94
C PRO A 139 -12.98 1.54 -2.53
N SER A 140 -12.90 1.56 -3.86
CA SER A 140 -11.79 2.09 -4.67
C SER A 140 -12.22 3.40 -5.37
N PRO A 141 -11.27 4.17 -5.92
CA PRO A 141 -11.58 5.41 -6.65
C PRO A 141 -12.58 5.26 -7.81
N ASP A 142 -12.64 4.08 -8.43
CA ASP A 142 -13.43 3.76 -9.63
C ASP A 142 -14.61 2.82 -9.39
N ALA A 143 -14.76 2.26 -8.18
CA ALA A 143 -15.83 1.36 -7.79
C ALA A 143 -16.17 1.47 -6.30
N GLN A 144 -17.46 1.65 -5.98
CA GLN A 144 -17.91 1.73 -4.59
C GLN A 144 -17.99 0.34 -3.95
N PHE A 145 -18.29 -0.69 -4.75
CA PHE A 145 -18.42 -2.08 -4.34
C PHE A 145 -17.65 -3.00 -5.29
N TYR A 146 -17.20 -4.17 -4.80
CA TYR A 146 -16.39 -5.08 -5.62
C TYR A 146 -17.18 -5.67 -6.79
N GLU A 147 -18.51 -5.79 -6.71
CA GLU A 147 -19.35 -6.22 -7.83
C GLU A 147 -19.35 -5.23 -8.99
N GLU A 148 -19.24 -3.93 -8.69
CA GLU A 148 -19.07 -2.88 -9.70
C GLU A 148 -17.70 -3.00 -10.37
N ALA A 149 -16.64 -3.20 -9.58
CA ALA A 149 -15.30 -3.45 -10.10
C ALA A 149 -15.27 -4.68 -11.03
N LEU A 150 -15.84 -5.82 -10.63
CA LEU A 150 -15.93 -7.02 -11.47
C LEU A 150 -16.70 -6.76 -12.78
N THR A 151 -17.78 -5.97 -12.73
CA THR A 151 -18.56 -5.59 -13.92
C THR A 151 -17.75 -4.69 -14.86
N ARG A 152 -17.02 -3.72 -14.28
CA ARG A 152 -16.10 -2.84 -15.00
C ARG A 152 -14.99 -3.64 -15.67
N THR A 153 -14.34 -4.55 -14.94
CA THR A 153 -13.28 -5.42 -15.49
C THR A 153 -13.78 -6.25 -16.67
N ARG A 154 -14.99 -6.84 -16.60
CA ARG A 154 -15.58 -7.57 -17.73
C ARG A 154 -15.73 -6.68 -18.96
N SER A 155 -16.28 -5.48 -18.77
CA SER A 155 -16.52 -4.51 -19.85
C SER A 155 -15.19 -4.05 -20.48
N PHE A 156 -14.19 -3.81 -19.63
CA PHE A 156 -12.83 -3.48 -20.05
C PHE A 156 -12.17 -4.60 -20.86
N ILE A 157 -12.23 -5.85 -20.38
CA ILE A 157 -11.70 -7.00 -21.11
C ILE A 157 -12.37 -7.12 -22.49
N GLU A 158 -13.70 -7.05 -22.55
CA GLU A 158 -14.44 -7.14 -23.82
C GLU A 158 -14.04 -6.06 -24.83
N ALA A 159 -13.83 -4.83 -24.37
CA ALA A 159 -13.41 -3.72 -25.22
C ALA A 159 -11.99 -3.87 -25.76
N TRP A 160 -11.07 -4.45 -24.99
CA TRP A 160 -9.62 -4.41 -25.29
C TRP A 160 -9.00 -5.74 -25.72
N LYS A 161 -9.72 -6.88 -25.65
CA LYS A 161 -9.19 -8.26 -25.83
C LYS A 161 -8.38 -8.53 -27.11
N ASN A 162 -8.50 -7.70 -28.14
CA ASN A 162 -7.78 -7.87 -29.41
C ASN A 162 -6.97 -6.63 -29.82
N HIS A 163 -6.71 -5.72 -28.89
CA HIS A 163 -5.92 -4.53 -29.19
C HIS A 163 -4.45 -4.91 -29.48
N PRO A 164 -3.79 -4.30 -30.49
CA PRO A 164 -2.43 -4.69 -30.89
C PRO A 164 -1.34 -4.42 -29.84
N LEU A 165 -1.61 -3.52 -28.88
CA LEU A 165 -0.67 -3.08 -27.85
C LEU A 165 -1.12 -3.41 -26.42
N ILE A 166 -2.43 -3.55 -26.18
CA ILE A 166 -2.98 -3.67 -24.83
C ILE A 166 -3.52 -5.08 -24.64
N ILE A 167 -3.10 -5.73 -23.56
CA ILE A 167 -3.65 -6.99 -23.08
C ILE A 167 -4.45 -6.68 -21.81
N PRO A 168 -5.79 -6.71 -21.84
CA PRO A 168 -6.56 -6.49 -20.63
C PRO A 168 -6.42 -7.70 -19.69
N ALA A 169 -6.41 -7.44 -18.39
CA ALA A 169 -6.28 -8.40 -17.32
C ALA A 169 -7.16 -8.00 -16.12
N ILE A 170 -7.19 -8.86 -15.10
CA ILE A 170 -7.89 -8.62 -13.83
C ILE A 170 -6.92 -8.77 -12.67
N ALA A 171 -7.08 -7.94 -11.63
CA ALA A 171 -6.16 -7.92 -10.52
C ALA A 171 -6.85 -7.85 -9.14
N PRO A 172 -7.21 -8.99 -8.51
CA PRO A 172 -7.49 -8.97 -7.08
C PRO A 172 -6.25 -8.48 -6.32
N HIS A 173 -6.38 -7.44 -5.50
CA HIS A 173 -5.23 -6.72 -4.93
C HIS A 173 -4.21 -7.60 -4.20
N ALA A 174 -4.63 -8.26 -3.13
CA ALA A 174 -3.80 -9.16 -2.35
C ALA A 174 -4.70 -10.14 -1.57
N PRO A 175 -4.17 -11.28 -1.11
CA PRO A 175 -4.94 -12.24 -0.30
C PRO A 175 -5.60 -11.63 0.94
N TYR A 176 -4.97 -10.64 1.59
CA TYR A 176 -5.50 -9.99 2.79
C TYR A 176 -6.53 -8.87 2.51
N THR A 177 -6.61 -8.37 1.26
CA THR A 177 -7.58 -7.33 0.85
C THR A 177 -8.75 -7.89 0.04
N CYS A 178 -8.77 -9.18 -0.26
CA CYS A 178 -9.82 -9.84 -1.04
C CYS A 178 -10.46 -10.98 -0.24
N THR A 179 -11.79 -11.12 -0.33
CA THR A 179 -12.49 -12.27 0.25
C THR A 179 -12.34 -13.50 -0.67
N PRO A 180 -12.62 -14.72 -0.18
CA PRO A 180 -12.68 -15.92 -1.02
C PRO A 180 -13.56 -15.76 -2.27
N GLU A 181 -14.69 -15.07 -2.15
CA GLU A 181 -15.64 -14.83 -3.23
C GLU A 181 -15.03 -13.92 -4.31
N ILE A 182 -14.34 -12.85 -3.91
CA ILE A 182 -13.62 -11.97 -4.83
C ILE A 182 -12.54 -12.75 -5.57
N LEU A 183 -11.72 -13.51 -4.84
CA LEU A 183 -10.64 -14.32 -5.41
C LEU A 183 -11.16 -15.32 -6.46
N GLN A 184 -12.24 -16.03 -6.13
CA GLN A 184 -12.87 -17.00 -7.04
C GLN A 184 -13.52 -16.32 -8.25
N ALA A 185 -14.17 -15.17 -8.06
CA ALA A 185 -14.79 -14.41 -9.14
C ALA A 185 -13.74 -13.89 -10.13
N CYS A 186 -12.63 -13.33 -9.64
CA CYS A 186 -11.54 -12.87 -10.49
C CYS A 186 -10.92 -14.03 -11.29
N SER A 187 -10.66 -15.18 -10.64
CA SER A 187 -10.18 -16.39 -11.32
C SER A 187 -11.17 -16.87 -12.39
N ALA A 188 -12.47 -16.86 -12.10
CA ALA A 188 -13.49 -17.25 -13.06
C ALA A 188 -13.49 -16.34 -14.30
N ILE A 189 -13.43 -15.02 -14.13
CA ILE A 189 -13.35 -14.04 -15.23
C ILE A 189 -12.07 -14.28 -16.05
N ALA A 190 -10.91 -14.40 -15.39
CA ALA A 190 -9.64 -14.60 -16.08
C ALA A 190 -9.66 -15.86 -16.97
N ARG A 191 -10.21 -16.96 -16.47
CA ARG A 191 -10.35 -18.21 -17.24
C ARG A 191 -11.41 -18.13 -18.34
N GLU A 192 -12.52 -17.47 -18.09
CA GLU A 192 -13.60 -17.28 -19.08
C GLU A 192 -13.09 -16.53 -20.31
N PHE A 193 -12.33 -15.45 -20.09
CA PHE A 193 -11.79 -14.65 -21.17
C PHE A 193 -10.39 -15.08 -21.64
N ASP A 194 -9.76 -16.05 -20.98
CA ASP A 194 -8.38 -16.49 -21.23
C ASP A 194 -7.33 -15.35 -21.13
N VAL A 195 -7.51 -14.47 -20.13
CA VAL A 195 -6.65 -13.31 -19.86
C VAL A 195 -5.77 -13.51 -18.62
N PRO A 196 -4.66 -12.75 -18.48
CA PRO A 196 -3.85 -12.78 -17.26
C PRO A 196 -4.62 -12.39 -16.00
N LEU A 197 -4.19 -12.93 -14.85
CA LEU A 197 -4.62 -12.52 -13.52
C LEU A 197 -3.40 -12.09 -12.71
N MET A 198 -3.40 -10.86 -12.19
CA MET A 198 -2.30 -10.28 -11.42
C MET A 198 -2.65 -10.17 -9.94
N ILE A 199 -1.69 -10.39 -9.04
CA ILE A 199 -1.90 -10.28 -7.58
C ILE A 199 -0.58 -10.04 -6.85
N HIS A 200 -0.58 -9.19 -5.82
CA HIS A 200 0.54 -9.13 -4.85
C HIS A 200 0.52 -10.40 -3.99
N LEU A 201 1.65 -11.12 -3.94
CA LEU A 201 1.66 -12.45 -3.33
C LEU A 201 2.86 -12.67 -2.40
N ALA A 202 2.57 -12.89 -1.12
CA ALA A 202 3.59 -13.16 -0.08
C ALA A 202 4.69 -12.09 -0.06
N GLU A 203 4.29 -10.82 -0.07
CA GLU A 203 5.18 -9.67 -0.08
C GLU A 203 5.85 -9.49 1.29
N THR A 204 5.09 -9.62 2.37
CA THR A 204 5.59 -9.36 3.73
C THR A 204 5.44 -10.58 4.64
N ALA A 205 6.31 -10.68 5.65
CA ALA A 205 6.21 -11.74 6.65
C ALA A 205 4.87 -11.66 7.42
N TRP A 206 4.41 -10.43 7.67
CA TRP A 206 3.12 -10.17 8.32
C TRP A 206 1.95 -10.75 7.53
N GLU A 207 1.91 -10.59 6.20
CA GLU A 207 0.90 -11.20 5.35
C GLU A 207 0.85 -12.72 5.55
N VAL A 208 2.02 -13.38 5.49
CA VAL A 208 2.10 -14.84 5.63
C VAL A 208 1.65 -15.30 7.01
N ASP A 209 2.07 -14.61 8.06
CA ASP A 209 1.68 -14.93 9.43
C ASP A 209 0.19 -14.70 9.67
N GLN A 210 -0.38 -13.60 9.16
CA GLN A 210 -1.81 -13.30 9.27
C GLN A 210 -2.66 -14.36 8.55
N LEU A 211 -2.32 -14.74 7.31
CA LEU A 211 -3.07 -15.79 6.61
C LEU A 211 -2.99 -17.14 7.33
N ARG A 212 -1.86 -17.46 7.97
CA ARG A 212 -1.72 -18.67 8.79
C ARG A 212 -2.61 -18.62 10.02
N GLU A 213 -2.67 -17.48 10.70
CA GLU A 213 -3.52 -17.29 11.88
C GLU A 213 -5.02 -17.39 11.53
N GLU A 214 -5.45 -16.76 10.44
CA GLU A 214 -6.86 -16.68 10.06
C GLU A 214 -7.37 -17.96 9.34
N HIS A 215 -6.53 -18.60 8.52
CA HIS A 215 -6.96 -19.68 7.62
C HIS A 215 -6.20 -21.00 7.81
N GLY A 216 -5.18 -21.04 8.67
CA GLY A 216 -4.41 -22.25 8.99
C GLY A 216 -3.48 -22.73 7.86
N VAL A 217 -3.26 -21.92 6.82
CA VAL A 217 -2.41 -22.26 5.67
C VAL A 217 -1.57 -21.06 5.22
N PRO A 218 -0.39 -21.27 4.60
CA PRO A 218 0.37 -20.21 3.93
C PRO A 218 -0.35 -19.63 2.70
N VAL A 219 0.22 -18.57 2.13
CA VAL A 219 -0.36 -17.78 1.05
C VAL A 219 -0.58 -18.58 -0.24
N VAL A 220 0.40 -19.36 -0.71
CA VAL A 220 0.25 -20.10 -1.98
C VAL A 220 -0.79 -21.23 -1.89
N PRO A 221 -0.82 -22.07 -0.83
CA PRO A 221 -1.91 -23.03 -0.63
C PRO A 221 -3.30 -22.37 -0.52
N TYR A 222 -3.38 -21.17 0.05
CA TYR A 222 -4.63 -20.40 0.14
C TYR A 222 -5.14 -20.02 -1.25
N ILE A 223 -4.35 -19.35 -2.10
CA ILE A 223 -4.80 -18.94 -3.44
C ILE A 223 -5.09 -20.15 -4.35
N LYS A 224 -4.38 -21.27 -4.14
CA LYS A 224 -4.63 -22.53 -4.84
C LYS A 224 -6.02 -23.09 -4.51
N ARG A 225 -6.43 -23.07 -3.23
CA ARG A 225 -7.77 -23.48 -2.79
C ARG A 225 -8.88 -22.65 -3.45
N HIS A 226 -8.57 -21.40 -3.80
CA HIS A 226 -9.50 -20.47 -4.45
C HIS A 226 -9.33 -20.39 -5.97
N HIS A 227 -8.67 -21.37 -6.59
CA HIS A 227 -8.57 -21.54 -8.04
C HIS A 227 -7.77 -20.48 -8.80
N LEU A 228 -6.96 -19.64 -8.13
CA LEU A 228 -6.15 -18.64 -8.84
C LEU A 228 -5.08 -19.29 -9.72
N LEU A 229 -4.51 -20.43 -9.28
CA LEU A 229 -3.52 -21.18 -10.05
C LEU A 229 -4.10 -21.84 -11.32
N ASP A 230 -5.42 -21.87 -11.47
CA ASP A 230 -6.07 -22.40 -12.67
C ASP A 230 -6.13 -21.35 -13.81
N ALA A 231 -5.78 -20.09 -13.52
CA ALA A 231 -5.70 -19.00 -14.49
C ALA A 231 -4.24 -18.73 -14.93
N LYS A 232 -4.04 -17.83 -15.90
CA LYS A 232 -2.72 -17.29 -16.28
C LYS A 232 -2.19 -16.35 -15.18
N LEU A 233 -1.84 -16.93 -14.03
CA LEU A 233 -1.46 -16.17 -12.83
C LEU A 233 -0.09 -15.49 -13.00
N ILE A 234 -0.01 -14.26 -12.52
CA ILE A 234 1.18 -13.45 -12.34
C ILE A 234 1.21 -12.99 -10.87
N GLY A 235 2.18 -13.45 -10.10
CA GLY A 235 2.39 -13.06 -8.70
C GLY A 235 3.53 -12.05 -8.56
N ALA A 236 3.24 -10.90 -7.94
CA ALA A 236 4.25 -9.87 -7.65
C ALA A 236 4.94 -10.12 -6.29
N HIS A 237 6.20 -9.67 -6.18
CA HIS A 237 7.08 -9.75 -5.02
C HIS A 237 7.59 -11.15 -4.66
N LEU A 238 6.70 -12.05 -4.20
CA LEU A 238 7.04 -13.44 -3.84
C LEU A 238 8.21 -13.54 -2.85
N VAL A 239 8.23 -12.68 -1.84
CA VAL A 239 9.36 -12.54 -0.92
C VAL A 239 9.42 -13.69 0.08
N HIS A 240 8.25 -14.05 0.63
CA HIS A 240 8.11 -15.01 1.73
C HIS A 240 7.44 -16.31 1.25
N ILE A 241 8.05 -16.96 0.27
CA ILE A 241 7.63 -18.29 -0.20
C ILE A 241 8.72 -19.34 0.03
N ASP A 242 8.32 -20.57 0.29
CA ASP A 242 9.21 -21.72 0.43
C ASP A 242 9.41 -22.52 -0.88
N GLU A 243 10.33 -23.50 -0.89
CA GLU A 243 10.58 -24.31 -2.08
C GLU A 243 9.38 -25.16 -2.52
N GLY A 244 8.51 -25.58 -1.60
CA GLY A 244 7.30 -26.32 -1.91
C GLY A 244 6.31 -25.43 -2.68
N GLU A 245 6.13 -24.21 -2.20
CA GLU A 245 5.33 -23.17 -2.85
C GLU A 245 5.89 -22.80 -4.23
N ILE A 246 7.22 -22.61 -4.36
CA ILE A 246 7.87 -22.37 -5.66
C ILE A 246 7.59 -23.51 -6.65
N ARG A 247 7.71 -24.78 -6.21
CA ARG A 247 7.43 -25.94 -7.07
C ARG A 247 5.97 -25.99 -7.51
N ASP A 248 5.05 -25.64 -6.63
CA ASP A 248 3.63 -25.55 -6.97
C ASP A 248 3.40 -24.43 -7.99
N LEU A 249 3.88 -23.21 -7.75
CA LEU A 249 3.76 -22.10 -8.69
C LEU A 249 4.33 -22.44 -10.08
N ALA A 250 5.53 -23.03 -10.13
CA ALA A 250 6.16 -23.46 -11.38
C ALA A 250 5.36 -24.54 -12.12
N ARG A 251 4.79 -25.52 -11.39
CA ARG A 251 3.98 -26.59 -11.97
C ARG A 251 2.72 -26.07 -12.65
N TYR A 252 2.09 -25.06 -12.06
CA TYR A 252 0.89 -24.42 -12.63
C TYR A 252 1.23 -23.35 -13.68
N GLY A 253 2.52 -23.16 -13.99
CA GLY A 253 2.95 -22.18 -15.00
C GLY A 253 2.84 -20.73 -14.55
N CYS A 254 2.69 -20.46 -13.24
CA CYS A 254 2.61 -19.10 -12.71
C CYS A 254 3.84 -18.28 -13.10
N GLY A 255 3.61 -17.04 -13.53
CA GLY A 255 4.65 -16.03 -13.64
C GLY A 255 4.94 -15.40 -12.28
N GLY A 256 6.21 -15.22 -11.96
CA GLY A 256 6.63 -14.44 -10.79
C GLY A 256 7.32 -13.15 -11.23
N VAL A 257 7.06 -12.05 -10.53
CA VAL A 257 7.70 -10.77 -10.79
C VAL A 257 8.44 -10.30 -9.54
N HIS A 258 9.76 -10.20 -9.66
CA HIS A 258 10.62 -9.71 -8.59
C HIS A 258 10.72 -8.18 -8.65
N ASN A 259 10.42 -7.50 -7.53
CA ASN A 259 10.46 -6.03 -7.41
C ASN A 259 11.54 -5.59 -6.41
N PRO A 260 12.84 -5.65 -6.75
CA PRO A 260 13.92 -5.53 -5.77
C PRO A 260 13.96 -4.18 -5.06
N SER A 261 13.88 -3.05 -5.76
CA SER A 261 13.94 -1.72 -5.13
C SER A 261 12.79 -1.52 -4.15
N SER A 262 11.57 -1.86 -4.54
CA SER A 262 10.40 -1.78 -3.66
C SER A 262 10.53 -2.67 -2.43
N ASN A 263 10.93 -3.93 -2.61
CA ASN A 263 11.10 -4.85 -1.50
C ASN A 263 12.20 -4.40 -0.52
N LEU A 264 13.26 -3.76 -1.03
CA LEU A 264 14.32 -3.17 -0.20
C LEU A 264 13.83 -1.91 0.52
N LYS A 265 13.18 -0.99 -0.19
CA LYS A 265 12.71 0.31 0.33
C LYS A 265 11.67 0.15 1.42
N LEU A 266 10.73 -0.79 1.26
CA LEU A 266 9.68 -1.08 2.25
C LEU A 266 10.14 -2.07 3.34
N ALA A 267 11.37 -2.57 3.25
CA ALA A 267 11.89 -3.65 4.09
C ALA A 267 11.00 -4.90 4.11
N SER A 268 10.29 -5.18 3.00
CA SER A 268 9.47 -6.37 2.80
C SER A 268 10.33 -7.63 2.87
N GLY A 269 11.57 -7.56 2.36
CA GLY A 269 12.58 -8.61 2.44
C GLY A 269 13.30 -8.82 1.10
N ALA A 270 13.91 -9.98 0.91
CA ALA A 270 14.57 -10.34 -0.34
C ALA A 270 13.96 -11.62 -0.89
N ALA A 271 13.38 -11.59 -2.09
CA ALA A 271 12.77 -12.77 -2.69
C ALA A 271 13.80 -13.87 -3.02
N PRO A 272 13.47 -15.17 -2.89
CA PRO A 272 14.37 -16.29 -3.21
C PRO A 272 14.49 -16.52 -4.73
N VAL A 273 14.77 -15.47 -5.50
CA VAL A 273 14.76 -15.46 -6.98
C VAL A 273 15.68 -16.51 -7.60
N ALA A 274 16.88 -16.70 -7.05
CA ALA A 274 17.80 -17.74 -7.50
C ALA A 274 17.16 -19.13 -7.44
N LYS A 275 16.39 -19.40 -6.38
CA LYS A 275 15.68 -20.67 -6.18
C LYS A 275 14.47 -20.80 -7.09
N MET A 276 13.74 -19.72 -7.34
CA MET A 276 12.65 -19.69 -8.31
C MET A 276 13.17 -20.08 -9.71
N VAL A 277 14.28 -19.51 -10.14
CA VAL A 277 14.91 -19.83 -11.43
C VAL A 277 15.44 -21.27 -11.45
N GLU A 278 16.13 -21.72 -10.39
CA GLU A 278 16.62 -23.11 -10.26
C GLU A 278 15.49 -24.14 -10.38
N LEU A 279 14.31 -23.83 -9.82
CA LEU A 279 13.13 -24.69 -9.83
C LEU A 279 12.23 -24.48 -11.07
N ASN A 280 12.74 -23.81 -12.11
CA ASN A 280 12.07 -23.58 -13.40
C ASN A 280 10.77 -22.76 -13.33
N MET A 281 10.62 -21.91 -12.31
CA MET A 281 9.56 -20.90 -12.32
C MET A 281 9.86 -19.83 -13.37
N ASN A 282 8.83 -19.31 -14.04
CA ASN A 282 8.99 -18.18 -14.96
C ASN A 282 9.13 -16.91 -14.12
N VAL A 283 10.28 -16.24 -14.18
CA VAL A 283 10.54 -15.04 -13.37
C VAL A 283 10.88 -13.84 -14.25
N GLY A 284 10.12 -12.76 -14.08
CA GLY A 284 10.39 -11.42 -14.59
C GLY A 284 10.88 -10.47 -13.49
N ILE A 285 11.18 -9.24 -13.88
CA ILE A 285 11.59 -8.15 -12.99
C ILE A 285 10.58 -7.02 -13.14
N GLY A 286 10.20 -6.38 -12.06
CA GLY A 286 9.33 -5.20 -12.06
C GLY A 286 9.88 -4.10 -11.19
N THR A 287 9.36 -2.89 -11.37
CA THR A 287 9.77 -1.71 -10.60
C THR A 287 8.87 -1.48 -9.41
N ASP A 288 7.65 -2.04 -9.41
CA ASP A 288 6.53 -1.56 -8.59
C ASP A 288 6.18 -0.08 -8.95
N GLY A 289 5.35 0.58 -8.16
CA GLY A 289 4.98 1.99 -8.31
C GLY A 289 6.10 2.97 -7.88
N PRO A 290 6.23 4.15 -8.52
CA PRO A 290 7.21 5.17 -8.16
C PRO A 290 7.03 5.80 -6.76
N ALA A 291 6.00 5.43 -6.01
CA ALA A 291 5.84 5.83 -4.62
C ALA A 291 6.59 4.89 -3.64
N SER A 292 6.96 3.69 -4.08
CA SER A 292 7.69 2.67 -3.31
C SER A 292 9.02 2.25 -3.95
N ASN A 293 9.48 2.91 -5.02
CA ASN A 293 10.75 2.62 -5.70
C ASN A 293 11.89 3.64 -5.45
N ASN A 294 11.97 4.81 -6.10
CA ASN A 294 10.91 5.69 -6.64
C ASN A 294 11.10 6.09 -8.13
N ASP A 295 11.68 5.23 -8.97
CA ASP A 295 11.71 5.42 -10.43
C ASP A 295 11.19 4.19 -11.21
N LEU A 296 11.22 4.27 -12.55
CA LEU A 296 10.82 3.18 -13.45
C LEU A 296 12.02 2.64 -14.27
N ASP A 297 13.25 2.72 -13.74
CA ASP A 297 14.49 2.33 -14.43
C ASP A 297 14.78 0.81 -14.31
N MET A 298 14.45 0.07 -15.36
CA MET A 298 14.73 -1.37 -15.44
C MET A 298 16.22 -1.74 -15.45
N PHE A 299 17.14 -0.84 -15.79
CA PHE A 299 18.59 -1.13 -15.66
C PHE A 299 19.02 -1.16 -14.19
N GLU A 300 18.45 -0.31 -13.36
CA GLU A 300 18.64 -0.34 -11.91
C GLU A 300 18.07 -1.63 -11.31
N GLU A 301 16.83 -1.98 -11.67
CA GLU A 301 16.19 -3.22 -11.19
C GLU A 301 16.96 -4.48 -11.60
N MET A 302 17.51 -4.53 -12.83
CA MET A 302 18.39 -5.62 -13.27
C MET A 302 19.64 -5.73 -12.38
N ARG A 303 20.30 -4.60 -12.12
CA ARG A 303 21.52 -4.58 -11.31
C ARG A 303 21.23 -5.04 -9.88
N LEU A 304 20.18 -4.52 -9.26
CA LEU A 304 19.76 -4.87 -7.90
C LEU A 304 19.34 -6.33 -7.80
N THR A 305 18.58 -6.85 -8.78
CA THR A 305 18.23 -8.28 -8.87
C THR A 305 19.47 -9.16 -8.76
N SER A 306 20.53 -8.83 -9.52
CA SER A 306 21.76 -9.61 -9.56
C SER A 306 22.57 -9.52 -8.27
N PHE A 307 22.69 -8.33 -7.68
CA PHE A 307 23.48 -8.09 -6.47
C PHE A 307 22.80 -8.61 -5.21
N LEU A 308 21.49 -8.43 -5.09
CA LEU A 308 20.71 -8.93 -3.97
C LEU A 308 20.76 -10.46 -3.89
N ALA A 309 20.64 -11.15 -5.03
CA ALA A 309 20.74 -12.61 -5.08
C ALA A 309 22.13 -13.13 -4.65
N LYS A 310 23.21 -12.45 -5.04
CA LYS A 310 24.58 -12.78 -4.60
C LYS A 310 24.76 -12.55 -3.10
N LEU A 311 24.30 -11.41 -2.60
CA LEU A 311 24.36 -11.07 -1.17
C LEU A 311 23.60 -12.11 -0.34
N LYS A 312 22.37 -12.44 -0.73
CA LYS A 312 21.51 -13.38 0.01
C LYS A 312 22.06 -14.81 0.01
N SER A 313 22.66 -15.25 -1.09
CA SER A 313 23.24 -16.61 -1.20
C SER A 313 24.64 -16.73 -0.60
N GLY A 314 25.37 -15.62 -0.42
CA GLY A 314 26.79 -15.65 -0.07
C GLY A 314 27.69 -16.15 -1.20
N ASP A 315 27.16 -16.29 -2.42
CA ASP A 315 27.85 -16.81 -3.59
C ASP A 315 27.88 -15.76 -4.71
N PRO A 316 29.07 -15.26 -5.13
CA PRO A 316 29.18 -14.26 -6.18
C PRO A 316 28.82 -14.78 -7.58
N THR A 317 28.65 -16.09 -7.77
CA THR A 317 28.25 -16.70 -9.04
C THR A 317 26.74 -16.77 -9.23
N THR A 318 25.97 -16.56 -8.16
CA THR A 318 24.51 -16.59 -8.19
C THR A 318 23.92 -15.53 -9.12
N LEU A 319 22.94 -15.95 -9.94
CA LEU A 319 22.16 -15.11 -10.84
C LEU A 319 23.04 -14.20 -11.73
N PRO A 320 23.83 -14.78 -12.66
CA PRO A 320 24.75 -14.02 -13.51
C PRO A 320 24.00 -13.09 -14.46
N ALA A 321 24.68 -12.05 -14.95
CA ALA A 321 24.09 -10.98 -15.77
C ALA A 321 23.28 -11.49 -16.98
N LYS A 322 23.75 -12.53 -17.67
CA LYS A 322 23.01 -13.16 -18.78
C LYS A 322 21.62 -13.65 -18.38
N THR A 323 21.50 -14.27 -17.20
CA THR A 323 20.21 -14.73 -16.65
C THR A 323 19.32 -13.54 -16.31
N VAL A 324 19.89 -12.46 -15.78
CA VAL A 324 19.15 -11.24 -15.43
C VAL A 324 18.61 -10.54 -16.68
N VAL A 325 19.42 -10.40 -17.75
CA VAL A 325 18.92 -9.87 -19.03
C VAL A 325 17.83 -10.75 -19.61
N TYR A 326 17.91 -12.08 -19.43
CA TYR A 326 16.81 -12.97 -19.76
C TYR A 326 15.55 -12.64 -18.96
N MET A 327 15.63 -12.49 -17.64
CA MET A 327 14.48 -12.12 -16.80
C MET A 327 13.86 -10.77 -17.19
N ALA A 328 14.67 -9.77 -17.57
CA ALA A 328 14.18 -8.45 -17.99
C ALA A 328 13.63 -8.40 -19.43
N THR A 329 13.74 -9.49 -20.20
CA THR A 329 13.29 -9.57 -21.60
C THR A 329 12.46 -10.84 -21.82
N ARG A 330 13.04 -11.89 -22.41
CA ARG A 330 12.34 -13.13 -22.79
C ARG A 330 11.69 -13.86 -21.59
N GLY A 331 12.36 -13.85 -20.44
CA GLY A 331 11.88 -14.40 -19.18
C GLY A 331 10.70 -13.62 -18.63
N GLY A 332 10.78 -12.28 -18.66
CA GLY A 332 9.67 -11.38 -18.31
C GLY A 332 8.46 -11.60 -19.22
N ALA A 333 8.66 -11.68 -20.53
CA ALA A 333 7.56 -11.98 -21.46
C ALA A 333 6.89 -13.32 -21.15
N LYS A 334 7.67 -14.34 -20.74
CA LYS A 334 7.14 -15.65 -20.35
C LYS A 334 6.44 -15.63 -18.99
N ALA A 335 6.94 -14.85 -18.03
CA ALA A 335 6.27 -14.63 -16.76
C ALA A 335 4.92 -13.90 -16.96
N LEU A 336 4.85 -13.03 -17.95
CA LEU A 336 3.65 -12.28 -18.32
C LEU A 336 2.72 -13.02 -19.31
N HIS A 337 3.04 -14.25 -19.72
CA HIS A 337 2.27 -15.06 -20.69
C HIS A 337 2.13 -14.43 -22.09
N ILE A 338 3.11 -13.61 -22.50
CA ILE A 338 3.15 -12.90 -23.79
C ILE A 338 4.41 -13.21 -24.60
N GLU A 339 5.10 -14.31 -24.30
CA GLU A 339 6.35 -14.70 -24.95
C GLU A 339 6.20 -15.00 -26.44
N ASN A 340 4.99 -15.18 -26.95
CA ASN A 340 4.74 -15.34 -28.38
C ASN A 340 4.69 -13.99 -29.12
N ILE A 341 4.55 -12.87 -28.41
CA ILE A 341 4.42 -11.53 -28.97
C ILE A 341 5.77 -10.81 -28.97
N THR A 342 6.47 -10.81 -27.83
CA THR A 342 7.65 -9.94 -27.58
C THR A 342 8.75 -10.63 -26.75
N GLY A 343 9.71 -9.86 -26.24
CA GLY A 343 10.79 -10.29 -25.35
C GLY A 343 11.98 -10.96 -26.03
N SER A 344 11.95 -11.20 -27.34
CA SER A 344 13.11 -11.65 -28.10
C SER A 344 13.09 -11.16 -29.54
N ILE A 345 14.27 -10.94 -30.11
CA ILE A 345 14.42 -10.64 -31.53
C ILE A 345 14.35 -11.96 -32.28
N THR A 346 13.16 -12.31 -32.77
CA THR A 346 12.90 -13.59 -33.44
C THR A 346 11.88 -13.37 -34.54
N PRO A 347 12.07 -13.94 -35.75
CA PRO A 347 11.10 -13.81 -36.83
C PRO A 347 9.68 -14.17 -36.39
N GLY A 348 8.71 -13.34 -36.78
CA GLY A 348 7.29 -13.48 -36.42
C GLY A 348 6.88 -12.75 -35.14
N LYS A 349 7.82 -12.32 -34.29
CA LYS A 349 7.52 -11.48 -33.12
C LYS A 349 7.43 -10.00 -33.49
N ARG A 350 6.82 -9.22 -32.60
CA ARG A 350 6.75 -7.76 -32.73
C ARG A 350 8.11 -7.11 -32.58
N ALA A 351 8.33 -6.05 -33.35
CA ALA A 351 9.53 -5.24 -33.29
C ALA A 351 9.50 -4.29 -32.08
N ASP A 352 9.68 -4.88 -30.89
CA ASP A 352 9.86 -4.17 -29.63
C ASP A 352 11.36 -4.21 -29.29
N ILE A 353 12.12 -3.17 -29.70
CA ILE A 353 13.58 -3.17 -29.69
C ILE A 353 14.15 -1.86 -29.16
N ILE A 354 15.36 -1.94 -28.60
CA ILE A 354 16.12 -0.79 -28.12
C ILE A 354 17.55 -0.79 -28.65
N LEU A 355 18.14 0.41 -28.78
CA LEU A 355 19.56 0.60 -29.02
C LEU A 355 20.24 1.16 -27.77
N VAL A 356 21.24 0.46 -27.27
CA VAL A 356 22.02 0.81 -26.08
C VAL A 356 23.46 1.14 -26.48
N ASP A 357 23.93 2.31 -26.08
CA ASP A 357 25.30 2.75 -26.30
C ASP A 357 26.23 2.28 -25.17
N LEU A 358 27.26 1.51 -25.50
CA LEU A 358 28.25 1.02 -24.51
C LEU A 358 29.57 1.80 -24.56
N GLU A 359 29.67 2.85 -25.39
CA GLU A 359 30.85 3.72 -25.48
C GLU A 359 30.96 4.85 -24.43
N PRO A 360 29.90 5.25 -23.68
CA PRO A 360 30.06 6.22 -22.60
C PRO A 360 31.17 5.82 -21.60
N VAL A 361 31.82 6.83 -21.02
CA VAL A 361 33.02 6.66 -20.18
C VAL A 361 32.82 5.67 -19.03
N HIS A 362 31.62 5.61 -18.43
CA HIS A 362 31.33 4.68 -17.32
C HIS A 362 31.19 3.22 -17.75
N ASN A 363 31.07 2.94 -19.06
CA ASN A 363 30.86 1.59 -19.60
C ASN A 363 32.06 1.08 -20.43
N ALA A 364 33.03 1.95 -20.76
CA ALA A 364 34.25 1.60 -21.47
C ALA A 364 35.37 1.10 -20.53
N PRO A 365 36.31 0.24 -21.00
CA PRO A 365 36.39 -0.37 -22.34
C PRO A 365 35.55 -1.66 -22.47
N ARG A 366 35.33 -2.10 -23.73
CA ARG A 366 34.67 -3.38 -24.05
C ARG A 366 35.69 -4.50 -24.27
N PHE A 367 35.46 -5.65 -23.64
CA PHE A 367 36.25 -6.86 -23.84
C PHE A 367 35.44 -7.90 -24.64
N MET A 368 36.09 -8.55 -25.62
CA MET A 368 35.44 -9.52 -26.52
C MET A 368 35.82 -10.98 -26.25
N ARG A 369 36.69 -11.24 -25.27
CA ARG A 369 37.17 -12.60 -24.94
C ARG A 369 36.06 -13.48 -24.38
N ASP A 370 35.23 -12.92 -23.51
CA ASP A 370 34.13 -13.63 -22.85
C ASP A 370 32.83 -13.36 -23.61
N PRO A 371 32.14 -14.39 -24.15
CA PRO A 371 30.87 -14.20 -24.84
C PRO A 371 29.79 -13.59 -23.95
N ASP A 372 29.89 -13.71 -22.62
CA ASP A 372 28.93 -13.12 -21.69
C ASP A 372 29.33 -11.70 -21.22
N GLY A 373 30.46 -11.17 -21.69
CA GLY A 373 30.97 -9.84 -21.33
C GLY A 373 30.01 -8.70 -21.67
N THR A 374 29.29 -8.78 -22.79
CA THR A 374 28.27 -7.77 -23.15
C THR A 374 27.08 -7.79 -22.19
N TYR A 375 26.63 -8.96 -21.70
CA TYR A 375 25.59 -9.00 -20.67
C TYR A 375 26.07 -8.40 -19.35
N ALA A 376 27.34 -8.62 -18.99
CA ALA A 376 27.93 -7.99 -17.80
C ALA A 376 27.94 -6.46 -17.91
N GLN A 377 28.29 -5.88 -19.06
CA GLN A 377 28.19 -4.44 -19.29
C GLN A 377 26.75 -3.92 -19.20
N LEU A 378 25.79 -4.65 -19.80
CA LEU A 378 24.36 -4.31 -19.74
C LEU A 378 23.81 -4.28 -18.31
N VAL A 379 24.22 -5.19 -17.43
CA VAL A 379 23.65 -5.29 -16.07
C VAL A 379 24.46 -4.50 -15.02
N TYR A 380 25.78 -4.47 -15.13
CA TYR A 380 26.63 -3.98 -14.05
C TYR A 380 27.17 -2.55 -14.26
N ALA A 381 27.13 -2.02 -15.49
CA ALA A 381 27.70 -0.71 -15.83
C ALA A 381 26.71 0.24 -16.53
N THR A 382 25.83 -0.29 -17.37
CA THR A 382 24.89 0.50 -18.19
C THR A 382 23.94 1.33 -17.32
N LYS A 383 23.60 2.51 -17.82
CA LYS A 383 22.61 3.44 -17.27
C LYS A 383 21.44 3.56 -18.24
N SER A 384 20.24 3.88 -17.74
CA SER A 384 19.09 4.21 -18.60
C SER A 384 19.39 5.31 -19.62
N THR A 385 20.29 6.25 -19.28
CA THR A 385 20.75 7.31 -20.19
C THR A 385 21.50 6.81 -21.42
N ASP A 386 21.97 5.56 -21.40
CA ASP A 386 22.70 4.93 -22.50
C ASP A 386 21.74 4.38 -23.58
N VAL A 387 20.43 4.31 -23.28
CA VAL A 387 19.41 4.01 -24.29
C VAL A 387 19.27 5.21 -25.22
N THR A 388 19.44 4.96 -26.51
CA THR A 388 19.41 6.01 -27.54
C THR A 388 18.15 5.96 -28.39
N HIS A 389 17.62 4.77 -28.65
CA HIS A 389 16.44 4.57 -29.49
C HIS A 389 15.54 3.51 -28.87
N VAL A 390 14.23 3.71 -29.02
CA VAL A 390 13.19 2.75 -28.61
C VAL A 390 12.15 2.64 -29.72
N MET A 391 11.86 1.39 -30.09
CA MET A 391 10.81 1.02 -31.02
C MET A 391 9.85 0.05 -30.32
N VAL A 392 8.56 0.26 -30.53
CA VAL A 392 7.49 -0.66 -30.09
C VAL A 392 6.59 -0.94 -31.27
N ASN A 393 6.30 -2.21 -31.51
CA ASN A 393 5.42 -2.66 -32.58
C ASN A 393 5.80 -2.08 -33.96
N GLY A 394 7.10 -1.96 -34.24
CA GLY A 394 7.64 -1.41 -35.49
C GLY A 394 7.67 0.12 -35.59
N ALA A 395 7.12 0.84 -34.61
CA ALA A 395 7.09 2.30 -34.58
C ALA A 395 8.15 2.86 -33.61
N TRP A 396 8.92 3.86 -34.07
CA TRP A 396 9.87 4.56 -33.21
C TRP A 396 9.12 5.47 -32.21
N LEU A 397 9.36 5.25 -30.92
CA LEU A 397 8.86 6.12 -29.84
C LEU A 397 9.93 7.10 -29.36
N MET A 398 11.20 6.73 -29.56
CA MET A 398 12.36 7.59 -29.28
C MET A 398 13.47 7.37 -30.31
N LYS A 399 14.06 8.45 -30.82
CA LYS A 399 15.29 8.42 -31.62
C LYS A 399 16.29 9.41 -31.05
N GLU A 400 17.56 9.01 -30.93
CA GLU A 400 18.63 9.84 -30.35
C GLU A 400 18.23 10.57 -29.05
N ARG A 401 17.54 9.85 -28.16
CA ARG A 401 17.00 10.35 -26.88
C ARG A 401 15.90 11.43 -26.98
N GLN A 402 15.37 11.70 -28.17
CA GLN A 402 14.21 12.56 -28.40
C GLN A 402 12.94 11.71 -28.46
N LEU A 403 12.00 11.98 -27.55
CA LEU A 403 10.68 11.34 -27.53
C LEU A 403 9.86 11.83 -28.73
N LEU A 404 9.13 10.91 -29.37
CA LEU A 404 8.37 11.19 -30.60
C LEU A 404 6.85 11.18 -30.39
N THR A 405 6.37 10.54 -29.33
CA THR A 405 4.93 10.33 -29.07
C THR A 405 4.41 11.08 -27.85
N VAL A 406 5.29 11.72 -27.07
CA VAL A 406 4.95 12.35 -25.80
C VAL A 406 5.61 13.73 -25.68
N ASP A 407 4.84 14.76 -25.34
CA ASP A 407 5.34 16.12 -25.04
C ASP A 407 5.77 16.23 -23.58
N GLU A 408 7.03 15.93 -23.32
CA GLU A 408 7.62 15.97 -21.98
C GLU A 408 7.52 17.36 -21.32
N SER A 409 7.63 18.44 -22.09
CA SER A 409 7.62 19.79 -21.52
C SER A 409 6.25 20.17 -20.97
N SER A 410 5.17 19.85 -21.70
CA SER A 410 3.79 20.04 -21.22
C SER A 410 3.52 19.19 -19.99
N LEU A 411 3.89 17.91 -20.03
CA LEU A 411 3.64 16.98 -18.93
C LEU A 411 4.30 17.42 -17.63
N LEU A 412 5.56 17.86 -17.68
CA LEU A 412 6.26 18.35 -16.49
C LEU A 412 5.64 19.62 -15.91
N ALA A 413 5.01 20.47 -16.74
CA ALA A 413 4.29 21.64 -16.26
C ALA A 413 2.97 21.25 -15.58
N GLU A 414 2.19 20.34 -16.17
CA GLU A 414 0.95 19.82 -15.61
C GLU A 414 1.18 19.06 -14.29
N ALA A 415 2.22 18.23 -14.23
CA ALA A 415 2.63 17.49 -13.04
C ALA A 415 2.95 18.42 -11.86
N LYS A 416 3.62 19.55 -12.10
CA LYS A 416 3.93 20.55 -11.06
C LYS A 416 2.67 21.19 -10.48
N ILE A 417 1.68 21.48 -11.33
CA ILE A 417 0.39 22.02 -10.88
C ILE A 417 -0.33 21.00 -10.01
N PHE A 418 -0.30 19.73 -10.41
CA PHE A 418 -0.89 18.65 -9.63
C PHE A 418 -0.18 18.46 -8.27
N ALA A 419 1.15 18.38 -8.26
CA ALA A 419 1.95 18.27 -7.04
C ALA A 419 1.63 19.38 -6.03
N ALA A 420 1.50 20.63 -6.49
CA ALA A 420 1.13 21.75 -5.61
C ALA A 420 -0.27 21.57 -4.96
N LYS A 421 -1.21 20.89 -5.60
CA LYS A 421 -2.53 20.58 -5.01
C LYS A 421 -2.40 19.52 -3.92
N VAL A 422 -1.62 18.47 -4.17
CA VAL A 422 -1.37 17.40 -3.19
C VAL A 422 -0.61 17.95 -1.97
N ASP A 423 0.42 18.78 -2.19
CA ASP A 423 1.17 19.43 -1.12
C ASP A 423 0.27 20.29 -0.24
N LYS A 424 -0.64 21.05 -0.84
CA LYS A 424 -1.61 21.86 -0.11
C LYS A 424 -2.53 20.98 0.75
N PHE A 425 -3.09 19.91 0.18
CA PHE A 425 -3.95 18.97 0.89
C PHE A 425 -3.23 18.32 2.07
N LEU A 426 -2.01 17.81 1.87
CA LEU A 426 -1.23 17.19 2.93
C LEU A 426 -0.80 18.20 4.00
N SER A 427 -0.41 19.41 3.61
CA SER A 427 -0.04 20.47 4.56
C SER A 427 -1.21 20.86 5.46
N GLU A 428 -2.41 21.06 4.89
CA GLU A 428 -3.63 21.34 5.65
C GLU A 428 -4.01 20.16 6.57
N ARG A 429 -3.79 18.93 6.10
CA ARG A 429 -4.04 17.72 6.88
C ARG A 429 -3.08 17.57 8.06
N GLU A 430 -1.77 17.74 7.84
CA GLU A 430 -0.75 17.56 8.88
C GLU A 430 -0.84 18.60 9.99
N GLN A 431 -1.41 19.77 9.72
CA GLN A 431 -1.66 20.81 10.72
C GLN A 431 -2.87 20.54 11.61
N SER A 432 -3.72 19.57 11.26
CA SER A 432 -5.00 19.31 11.94
C SER A 432 -5.08 17.87 12.43
N LEU A 433 -5.06 17.68 13.75
CA LEU A 433 -5.25 16.37 14.37
C LEU A 433 -6.61 15.76 13.99
N LEU A 434 -7.63 16.60 13.83
CA LEU A 434 -8.95 16.17 13.37
C LEU A 434 -8.89 15.64 11.94
N SER A 435 -8.22 16.35 11.03
CA SER A 435 -8.09 15.93 9.64
C SER A 435 -7.33 14.61 9.53
N LYS A 436 -6.24 14.45 10.30
CA LYS A 436 -5.51 13.17 10.42
C LYS A 436 -6.40 12.05 10.97
N LEU A 437 -7.23 12.34 11.98
CA LEU A 437 -8.14 11.36 12.57
C LEU A 437 -9.27 10.94 11.60
N VAL A 438 -9.81 11.88 10.83
CA VAL A 438 -10.85 11.63 9.82
C VAL A 438 -10.31 10.72 8.72
N ALA A 439 -9.10 10.98 8.23
CA ALA A 439 -8.49 10.24 7.13
C ALA A 439 -8.36 8.72 7.41
N ILE A 440 -8.01 8.35 8.65
CA ILE A 440 -7.69 6.95 9.01
C ILE A 440 -8.84 6.20 9.70
N GLY A 441 -9.91 6.88 10.13
CA GLY A 441 -10.88 6.26 11.03
C GLY A 441 -12.28 6.85 11.02
N GLY A 442 -12.60 7.78 10.11
CA GLY A 442 -13.94 8.36 9.97
C GLY A 442 -14.43 8.98 11.27
N ALA A 443 -13.86 10.13 11.66
CA ALA A 443 -14.17 10.74 12.94
C ALA A 443 -15.59 11.31 12.96
N THR A 444 -16.39 10.93 13.97
CA THR A 444 -17.69 11.56 14.22
C THR A 444 -17.57 12.52 15.40
N GLN A 445 -18.13 13.72 15.25
CA GLN A 445 -18.22 14.69 16.33
C GLN A 445 -19.30 14.26 17.33
N GLU A 446 -18.95 14.19 18.61
CA GLU A 446 -19.91 13.92 19.68
C GLU A 446 -20.20 15.23 20.43
N GLU A 447 -21.21 16.00 20.01
CA GLU A 447 -21.60 17.25 20.69
C GLU A 447 -22.55 16.99 21.86
N SER A 448 -22.04 16.57 23.02
CA SER A 448 -22.85 16.51 24.24
C SER A 448 -22.16 17.21 25.41
N PHE A 449 -22.94 17.80 26.32
CA PHE A 449 -22.48 18.22 27.63
C PHE A 449 -22.09 16.97 28.42
N GLU A 450 -20.78 16.77 28.60
CA GLU A 450 -20.23 15.74 29.45
C GLU A 450 -20.01 16.32 30.85
N ILE A 451 -20.73 15.75 31.81
CA ILE A 451 -20.71 16.15 33.20
C ILE A 451 -19.93 15.07 33.92
N GLN A 452 -18.80 15.45 34.53
CA GLN A 452 -17.99 14.50 35.28
C GLN A 452 -17.43 15.14 36.55
N THR A 453 -17.34 14.32 37.59
CA THR A 453 -16.66 14.63 38.84
C THR A 453 -15.95 13.38 39.34
N LYS A 454 -14.81 13.55 40.01
CA LYS A 454 -14.00 12.47 40.57
C LYS A 454 -13.70 12.76 42.03
N VAL A 455 -13.80 11.78 42.92
CA VAL A 455 -13.39 11.89 44.32
C VAL A 455 -12.38 10.80 44.63
N LYS A 456 -11.23 11.18 45.20
CA LYS A 456 -10.22 10.22 45.67
C LYS A 456 -10.73 9.54 46.95
N VAL A 457 -10.58 8.23 47.05
CA VAL A 457 -11.05 7.42 48.19
C VAL A 457 -9.96 6.46 48.65
N ASP A 458 -9.90 6.20 49.96
CA ASP A 458 -8.96 5.23 50.52
C ASP A 458 -9.52 3.80 50.42
N ASP A 459 -10.82 3.66 50.66
CA ASP A 459 -11.56 2.41 50.58
C ASP A 459 -12.72 2.48 49.58
N ILE A 460 -12.64 1.63 48.56
CA ILE A 460 -13.68 1.49 47.54
C ILE A 460 -14.85 0.62 48.01
N ASN A 461 -14.65 -0.25 49.01
CA ASN A 461 -15.69 -1.18 49.46
C ASN A 461 -16.86 -0.44 50.09
N ALA A 462 -16.58 0.56 50.93
CA ALA A 462 -17.61 1.43 51.51
C ALA A 462 -18.51 2.11 50.46
N VAL A 463 -17.97 2.42 49.27
CA VAL A 463 -18.73 2.99 48.16
C VAL A 463 -19.53 1.90 47.44
N LEU A 464 -18.91 0.74 47.19
CA LEU A 464 -19.57 -0.40 46.55
C LEU A 464 -20.78 -0.89 47.34
N GLU A 465 -20.70 -0.93 48.67
CA GLU A 465 -21.84 -1.26 49.54
C GLU A 465 -23.01 -0.30 49.34
N LYS A 466 -22.71 1.01 49.26
CA LYS A 466 -23.74 2.05 49.06
C LYS A 466 -24.34 2.06 47.66
N ILE A 467 -23.57 1.71 46.63
CA ILE A 467 -24.08 1.57 45.25
C ILE A 467 -25.17 0.49 45.16
N ASN A 468 -25.13 -0.53 46.03
CA ASN A 468 -26.10 -1.63 46.05
C ASN A 468 -27.36 -1.34 46.90
N LEU A 469 -27.48 -0.14 47.47
CA LEU A 469 -28.68 0.24 48.23
C LEU A 469 -29.87 0.53 47.31
N PRO A 470 -31.12 0.33 47.77
CA PRO A 470 -32.33 0.43 46.93
C PRO A 470 -32.55 1.77 46.22
N GLU A 471 -31.96 2.86 46.73
CA GLU A 471 -32.04 4.20 46.15
C GLU A 471 -31.29 4.36 44.82
N ILE A 472 -30.37 3.43 44.51
CA ILE A 472 -29.62 3.36 43.27
C ILE A 472 -30.06 2.10 42.51
N ILE A 473 -30.72 2.30 41.37
CA ILE A 473 -31.13 1.18 40.51
C ILE A 473 -29.97 0.90 39.54
N ILE A 474 -29.35 -0.28 39.61
CA ILE A 474 -28.26 -0.67 38.71
C ILE A 474 -28.84 -1.30 37.45
N ASP A 475 -28.73 -0.60 36.32
CA ASP A 475 -29.14 -1.08 35.00
C ASP A 475 -28.11 -2.07 34.43
N GLN A 476 -26.82 -1.82 34.67
CA GLN A 476 -25.73 -2.65 34.16
C GLN A 476 -24.45 -2.48 34.98
N LYS A 477 -23.73 -3.58 35.20
CA LYS A 477 -22.36 -3.58 35.74
C LYS A 477 -21.38 -4.14 34.71
N LYS A 478 -20.21 -3.51 34.58
CA LYS A 478 -19.08 -4.01 33.76
C LYS A 478 -17.76 -3.79 34.48
N HIS A 479 -16.80 -4.67 34.22
CA HIS A 479 -15.44 -4.57 34.77
C HIS A 479 -14.44 -4.52 33.62
N TYR A 480 -13.57 -3.51 33.63
CA TYR A 480 -12.56 -3.29 32.61
C TYR A 480 -11.18 -3.17 33.21
N LYS A 481 -10.18 -3.73 32.53
CA LYS A 481 -8.82 -3.16 32.56
C LYS A 481 -8.72 -2.17 31.40
N GLN A 482 -8.38 -0.92 31.71
CA GLN A 482 -8.28 0.15 30.73
C GLN A 482 -6.84 0.60 30.59
N PHE A 483 -6.37 0.65 29.34
CA PHE A 483 -5.05 1.16 28.96
C PHE A 483 -5.27 2.38 28.07
N ASP A 484 -4.81 3.54 28.52
CA ASP A 484 -4.93 4.81 27.84
C ASP A 484 -3.53 5.33 27.49
N THR A 485 -3.24 5.54 26.21
CA THR A 485 -2.04 6.26 25.76
C THR A 485 -2.47 7.62 25.20
N TYR A 486 -1.98 8.69 25.82
CA TYR A 486 -2.19 10.07 25.40
C TYR A 486 -1.00 10.55 24.57
N PHE A 487 -1.30 11.10 23.41
CA PHE A 487 -0.39 11.76 22.49
C PHE A 487 -0.55 13.27 22.65
N LYS A 488 0.54 13.94 23.02
CA LYS A 488 0.58 15.40 23.22
C LYS A 488 1.43 16.06 22.15
N PHE A 489 1.03 17.27 21.77
CA PHE A 489 1.64 18.06 20.73
C PHE A 489 1.96 19.45 21.30
N ASN A 490 3.12 20.01 21.00
CA ASN A 490 3.59 21.28 21.58
C ASN A 490 2.89 22.50 20.98
N ASN A 491 2.27 22.35 19.80
CA ASN A 491 1.68 23.42 19.01
C ASN A 491 0.15 23.57 19.19
N THR A 492 -0.48 22.73 20.01
CA THR A 492 -1.92 22.76 20.28
C THR A 492 -2.21 22.20 21.67
N ASP A 493 -3.29 22.66 22.31
CA ASP A 493 -3.80 22.08 23.55
C ASP A 493 -4.64 20.80 23.31
N GLU A 494 -4.86 20.46 22.04
CA GLU A 494 -5.52 19.22 21.62
C GLU A 494 -4.62 17.98 21.85
N MET A 495 -5.25 16.85 22.15
CA MET A 495 -4.56 15.56 22.33
C MET A 495 -5.29 14.43 21.62
N ILE A 496 -4.54 13.42 21.20
CA ILE A 496 -5.12 12.14 20.76
C ILE A 496 -4.98 11.14 21.90
N ARG A 497 -6.06 10.46 22.25
CA ARG A 497 -6.05 9.34 23.19
C ARG A 497 -6.36 8.04 22.46
N TYR A 498 -5.42 7.12 22.46
CA TYR A 498 -5.64 5.71 22.14
C TYR A 498 -6.04 4.97 23.42
N ARG A 499 -7.19 4.29 23.41
CA ARG A 499 -7.70 3.52 24.56
C ARG A 499 -7.94 2.08 24.16
N GLU A 500 -7.48 1.14 24.96
CA GLU A 500 -7.88 -0.27 24.92
C GLU A 500 -8.72 -0.60 26.16
N ASP A 501 -9.96 -1.03 25.92
CA ASP A 501 -10.87 -1.52 26.95
C ASP A 501 -10.88 -3.06 26.94
N GLU A 502 -10.21 -3.71 27.90
CA GLU A 502 -10.33 -5.15 28.13
C GLU A 502 -11.54 -5.43 29.04
N LEU A 503 -12.64 -5.92 28.48
CA LEU A 503 -13.81 -6.34 29.26
C LEU A 503 -13.52 -7.66 29.96
N LEU A 504 -13.68 -7.70 31.28
CA LEU A 504 -13.51 -8.91 32.08
C LEU A 504 -14.83 -9.67 32.27
N ASP A 505 -14.73 -10.99 32.36
CA ASP A 505 -15.82 -11.85 32.84
C ASP A 505 -15.82 -11.97 34.37
N GLU A 506 -16.77 -12.72 34.92
CA GLU A 506 -16.90 -12.92 36.38
C GLU A 506 -15.71 -13.66 37.01
N LYS A 507 -14.90 -14.36 36.21
CA LYS A 507 -13.69 -15.07 36.65
C LYS A 507 -12.43 -14.21 36.50
N GLY A 508 -12.56 -12.98 36.00
CA GLY A 508 -11.45 -12.06 35.76
C GLY A 508 -10.69 -12.32 34.46
N ALA A 509 -11.20 -13.18 33.57
CA ALA A 509 -10.61 -13.43 32.26
C ALA A 509 -11.07 -12.38 31.23
N VAL A 510 -10.20 -12.04 30.27
CA VAL A 510 -10.52 -11.07 29.22
C VAL A 510 -11.52 -11.69 28.24
N LYS A 511 -12.72 -11.10 28.18
CA LYS A 511 -13.82 -11.50 27.29
C LYS A 511 -13.70 -10.86 25.91
N SER A 512 -13.28 -9.60 25.84
CA SER A 512 -13.14 -8.85 24.58
C SER A 512 -12.27 -7.62 24.78
N VAL A 513 -11.47 -7.26 23.78
CA VAL A 513 -10.69 -6.01 23.73
C VAL A 513 -11.34 -5.05 22.76
N ARG A 514 -11.53 -3.79 23.16
CA ARG A 514 -12.07 -2.75 22.28
C ARG A 514 -11.13 -1.54 22.23
N PRO A 515 -10.37 -1.37 21.14
CA PRO A 515 -9.54 -0.19 20.94
C PRO A 515 -10.38 1.00 20.41
N ARG A 516 -9.98 2.24 20.75
CA ARG A 516 -10.65 3.47 20.30
C ARG A 516 -9.70 4.66 20.26
N LEU A 517 -9.84 5.52 19.25
CA LEU A 517 -9.21 6.83 19.23
C LEU A 517 -10.19 7.92 19.68
N THR A 518 -9.69 8.88 20.46
CA THR A 518 -10.45 10.07 20.84
C THR A 518 -9.56 11.29 20.72
N MET A 519 -9.92 12.23 19.84
CA MET A 519 -9.36 13.58 19.92
C MET A 519 -10.05 14.33 21.04
N ILE A 520 -9.27 14.88 21.95
CA ILE A 520 -9.73 15.67 23.10
C ILE A 520 -9.30 17.10 22.81
N GLY A 521 -10.27 17.99 22.57
CA GLY A 521 -10.00 19.41 22.41
C GLY A 521 -10.24 20.21 23.69
N ASP A 522 -10.15 21.53 23.56
CA ASP A 522 -10.25 22.48 24.66
C ASP A 522 -11.57 22.40 25.45
N SER A 523 -11.52 22.82 26.71
CA SER A 523 -12.71 22.98 27.54
C SER A 523 -13.56 24.15 27.04
N LYS A 524 -14.63 23.87 26.29
CA LYS A 524 -15.48 24.89 25.67
C LYS A 524 -16.32 25.71 26.67
N SER A 525 -16.53 25.26 27.91
CA SER A 525 -17.60 25.81 28.76
C SER A 525 -17.22 26.14 30.21
N GLY A 526 -15.94 26.08 30.58
CA GLY A 526 -15.48 26.39 31.94
C GLY A 526 -16.01 25.43 33.03
N VAL A 527 -15.58 25.68 34.27
CA VAL A 527 -15.94 24.91 35.47
C VAL A 527 -17.04 25.66 36.23
N HIS A 528 -18.11 24.97 36.64
CA HIS A 528 -19.16 25.63 37.44
C HIS A 528 -18.60 26.04 38.82
N PRO A 529 -18.74 27.33 39.24
CA PRO A 529 -18.01 27.88 40.40
C PRO A 529 -18.28 27.17 41.73
N GLU A 530 -19.52 26.73 41.96
CA GLU A 530 -19.94 26.14 43.25
C GLU A 530 -19.77 24.62 43.34
N SER A 531 -19.80 23.91 42.22
CA SER A 531 -19.83 22.44 42.19
C SER A 531 -18.54 21.81 41.64
N LYS A 532 -17.58 22.64 41.16
CA LYS A 532 -16.34 22.17 40.53
C LYS A 532 -16.59 21.08 39.47
N VAL A 533 -17.64 21.24 38.67
CA VAL A 533 -18.00 20.28 37.60
C VAL A 533 -17.60 20.84 36.24
N LEU A 534 -16.90 20.02 35.45
CA LEU A 534 -16.57 20.32 34.06
C LEU A 534 -17.82 20.18 33.18
N LEU A 535 -18.11 21.19 32.36
CA LEU A 535 -19.36 21.24 31.57
C LEU A 535 -19.23 20.62 30.16
N SER A 536 -18.10 20.78 29.45
CA SER A 536 -17.81 20.03 28.22
C SER A 536 -16.36 20.21 27.72
N ARG A 537 -15.88 19.23 26.96
CA ARG A 537 -14.75 19.32 26.01
C ARG A 537 -15.23 18.85 24.64
N SER A 538 -14.74 19.43 23.55
CA SER A 538 -14.95 18.83 22.23
C SER A 538 -14.29 17.46 22.18
N ARG A 539 -15.02 16.45 21.71
CA ARG A 539 -14.50 15.11 21.49
C ARG A 539 -14.89 14.61 20.11
N TYR A 540 -13.89 14.13 19.39
CA TYR A 540 -14.09 13.41 18.14
C TYR A 540 -13.64 11.97 18.35
N ILE A 541 -14.50 11.03 17.97
CA ILE A 541 -14.25 9.62 18.19
C ILE A 541 -14.07 8.95 16.84
N ALA A 542 -13.03 8.13 16.74
CA ALA A 542 -12.80 7.24 15.60
C ALA A 542 -12.53 5.82 16.12
N GLN A 543 -12.83 4.83 15.28
CA GLN A 543 -12.44 3.45 15.56
C GLN A 543 -10.91 3.33 15.45
N ALA A 544 -10.30 2.58 16.37
CA ALA A 544 -8.89 2.26 16.28
C ALA A 544 -8.73 0.92 15.53
N GLY A 545 -8.58 0.98 14.21
CA GLY A 545 -8.37 -0.20 13.36
C GLY A 545 -6.92 -0.69 13.29
N ASN A 546 -5.95 0.12 13.71
CA ASN A 546 -4.51 -0.17 13.63
C ASN A 546 -3.86 -0.31 15.02
N SER A 547 -2.60 -0.77 15.04
CA SER A 547 -1.83 -0.93 16.28
C SER A 547 -1.47 0.40 16.93
N LEU A 548 -1.18 0.40 18.24
CA LEU A 548 -0.65 1.57 18.94
C LEU A 548 0.64 2.10 18.29
N ARG A 549 1.53 1.22 17.82
CA ARG A 549 2.75 1.59 17.09
C ARG A 549 2.43 2.37 15.82
N PHE A 550 1.49 1.90 15.00
CA PHE A 550 1.03 2.63 13.81
C PHE A 550 0.63 4.06 14.16
N TYR A 551 -0.18 4.24 15.22
CA TYR A 551 -0.65 5.57 15.58
C TYR A 551 0.46 6.48 16.13
N ARG A 552 1.48 5.93 16.80
CA ARG A 552 2.67 6.69 17.23
C ARG A 552 3.44 7.22 16.01
N GLU A 553 3.70 6.37 15.03
CA GLU A 553 4.41 6.74 13.79
C GLU A 553 3.60 7.71 12.92
N TYR A 554 2.27 7.53 12.86
CA TYR A 554 1.39 8.38 12.07
C TYR A 554 1.19 9.77 12.69
N PHE A 555 0.85 9.87 13.98
CA PHE A 555 0.59 11.15 14.62
C PHE A 555 1.87 11.91 14.97
N LYS A 556 3.00 11.23 15.22
CA LYS A 556 4.29 11.82 15.61
C LYS A 556 4.17 12.77 16.82
N PRO A 557 3.67 12.31 17.98
CA PRO A 557 3.53 13.18 19.15
C PRO A 557 4.87 13.63 19.73
N ASP A 558 4.92 14.84 20.26
CA ASP A 558 6.10 15.40 20.96
C ASP A 558 6.34 14.69 22.30
N SER A 559 5.28 14.24 22.96
CA SER A 559 5.37 13.43 24.17
C SER A 559 4.18 12.49 24.32
N MET A 560 4.40 11.42 25.09
CA MET A 560 3.37 10.44 25.42
C MET A 560 3.20 10.28 26.92
N PHE A 561 1.97 10.02 27.34
CA PHE A 561 1.64 9.71 28.73
C PHE A 561 0.69 8.52 28.79
N GLU A 562 0.97 7.56 29.65
CA GLU A 562 0.19 6.32 29.77
C GLU A 562 -0.57 6.28 31.09
N ILE A 563 -1.82 5.83 31.01
CA ILE A 563 -2.68 5.55 32.15
C ILE A 563 -3.17 4.11 32.09
N GLN A 564 -2.97 3.38 33.18
CA GLN A 564 -3.55 2.06 33.37
C GLN A 564 -4.45 2.08 34.59
N LYS A 565 -5.64 1.51 34.47
CA LYS A 565 -6.58 1.41 35.59
C LYS A 565 -7.50 0.21 35.52
N ASP A 566 -7.84 -0.30 36.68
CA ASP A 566 -8.91 -1.27 36.89
C ASP A 566 -10.21 -0.50 37.20
N ARG A 567 -11.25 -0.72 36.39
CA ARG A 567 -12.50 0.03 36.44
C ARG A 567 -13.69 -0.89 36.62
N GLN A 568 -14.45 -0.67 37.70
CA GLN A 568 -15.82 -1.17 37.82
C GLN A 568 -16.79 -0.06 37.42
N ARG A 569 -17.51 -0.25 36.30
CA ARG A 569 -18.50 0.70 35.79
C ARG A 569 -19.91 0.21 36.10
N PHE A 570 -20.68 1.06 36.75
CA PHE A 570 -22.10 0.87 37.04
C PHE A 570 -22.89 1.89 36.22
N HIS A 571 -23.79 1.42 35.37
CA HIS A 571 -24.84 2.24 34.79
C HIS A 571 -26.02 2.20 35.75
N VAL A 572 -26.36 3.36 36.30
CA VAL A 572 -27.34 3.45 37.38
C VAL A 572 -28.38 4.53 37.11
N SER A 573 -29.55 4.37 37.71
CA SER A 573 -30.57 5.41 37.82
C SER A 573 -30.70 5.85 39.28
N PHE A 574 -30.50 7.14 39.55
CA PHE A 574 -30.64 7.75 40.88
C PHE A 574 -31.66 8.89 40.80
N LYS A 575 -32.71 8.81 41.64
CA LYS A 575 -33.86 9.74 41.59
C LYS A 575 -34.45 9.91 40.18
N GLY A 576 -34.50 8.82 39.43
CA GLY A 576 -35.05 8.79 38.06
C GLY A 576 -34.11 9.31 36.95
N ILE A 577 -32.87 9.71 37.28
CA ILE A 577 -31.89 10.20 36.30
C ILE A 577 -30.71 9.22 36.18
N LYS A 578 -30.27 8.98 34.95
CA LYS A 578 -29.20 8.03 34.63
C LYS A 578 -27.80 8.62 34.81
N PHE A 579 -26.91 7.87 35.43
CA PHE A 579 -25.50 8.18 35.64
C PHE A 579 -24.63 6.94 35.38
N PHE A 580 -23.36 7.18 35.07
CA PHE A 580 -22.29 6.21 35.20
C PHE A 580 -21.55 6.48 36.51
N ILE A 581 -21.42 5.45 37.35
CA ILE A 581 -20.49 5.48 38.48
C ILE A 581 -19.33 4.56 38.10
N ASN A 582 -18.12 5.11 37.98
CA ASN A 582 -16.90 4.34 37.78
C ASN A 582 -16.12 4.31 39.09
N VAL A 583 -15.84 3.12 39.58
CA VAL A 583 -14.92 2.90 40.69
C VAL A 583 -13.60 2.46 40.08
N ASP A 584 -12.61 3.34 40.16
CA ASP A 584 -11.32 3.20 39.46
C ASP A 584 -10.19 2.97 40.48
N THR A 585 -9.40 1.94 40.25
CA THR A 585 -8.09 1.75 40.90
C THR A 585 -7.01 2.08 39.89
N MET A 586 -6.23 3.13 40.16
CA MET A 586 -5.18 3.60 39.24
C MET A 586 -3.93 2.74 39.43
N VAL A 587 -3.53 2.04 38.38
CA VAL A 587 -2.37 1.14 38.36
C VAL A 587 -1.14 1.90 37.91
N GLN A 588 -1.28 2.77 36.90
CA GLN A 588 -0.20 3.63 36.40
C GLN A 588 -0.79 4.97 35.95
N PRO A 589 -0.29 6.13 36.43
CA PRO A 589 0.49 6.25 37.67
C PRO A 589 -0.34 5.77 38.89
N GLU A 590 0.33 5.33 39.95
CA GLU A 590 -0.31 4.87 41.19
C GLU A 590 -0.81 6.05 42.05
N ILE A 591 -1.77 6.81 41.51
CA ILE A 591 -2.34 8.02 42.16
C ILE A 591 -3.45 7.70 43.17
N GLY A 592 -3.78 6.42 43.37
CA GLY A 592 -4.77 5.92 44.32
C GLY A 592 -6.08 5.45 43.68
N LYS A 593 -7.15 5.41 44.48
CA LYS A 593 -8.49 4.95 44.05
C LYS A 593 -9.44 6.13 43.93
N PHE A 594 -10.34 6.07 42.95
CA PHE A 594 -11.25 7.16 42.64
C PHE A 594 -12.66 6.66 42.39
N VAL A 595 -13.64 7.47 42.77
CA VAL A 595 -15.04 7.32 42.34
C VAL A 595 -15.33 8.45 41.37
N GLU A 596 -15.56 8.11 40.10
CA GLU A 596 -15.96 9.04 39.05
C GLU A 596 -17.45 8.90 38.79
N ILE A 597 -18.21 9.98 38.97
CA ILE A 597 -19.61 10.06 38.54
C ILE A 597 -19.65 10.83 37.23
N LYS A 598 -20.28 10.24 36.21
CA LYS A 598 -20.33 10.77 34.87
C LYS A 598 -21.73 10.69 34.26
N SER A 599 -22.12 11.70 33.50
CA SER A 599 -23.32 11.68 32.66
C SER A 599 -23.08 12.46 31.37
N LYS A 600 -23.84 12.14 30.32
CA LYS A 600 -23.89 12.91 29.07
C LYS A 600 -25.29 13.44 28.82
N THR A 601 -25.41 14.61 28.21
CA THR A 601 -26.69 15.16 27.76
C THR A 601 -26.50 16.17 26.63
N TRP A 602 -27.52 16.33 25.79
CA TRP A 602 -27.53 17.30 24.70
C TRP A 602 -28.14 18.66 25.12
N SER A 603 -28.67 18.76 26.34
CA SER A 603 -29.31 19.97 26.86
C SER A 603 -28.50 20.61 27.99
N ARG A 604 -28.20 21.91 27.85
CA ARG A 604 -27.51 22.69 28.91
C ARG A 604 -28.31 22.71 30.21
N ILE A 605 -29.64 22.85 30.12
CA ILE A 605 -30.54 22.89 31.28
C ILE A 605 -30.52 21.54 32.00
N ASP A 606 -30.58 20.44 31.25
CA ASP A 606 -30.45 19.09 31.82
C ASP A 606 -29.06 18.89 32.44
N ALA A 607 -28.01 19.48 31.86
CA ALA A 607 -26.67 19.41 32.41
C ALA A 607 -26.53 20.12 33.76
N GLU A 608 -27.14 21.29 33.91
CA GLU A 608 -27.21 22.01 35.20
C GLU A 608 -28.00 21.22 36.25
N GLN A 609 -29.13 20.62 35.86
CA GLN A 609 -29.93 19.77 36.76
C GLN A 609 -29.16 18.53 37.22
N LYS A 610 -28.54 17.81 36.29
CA LYS A 610 -27.67 16.66 36.59
C LYS A 610 -26.49 17.03 37.47
N THR A 611 -25.91 18.21 37.28
CA THR A 611 -24.81 18.73 38.12
C THR A 611 -25.26 18.88 39.59
N ARG A 612 -26.46 19.40 39.85
CA ARG A 612 -27.01 19.48 41.23
C ARG A 612 -27.27 18.10 41.83
N LEU A 613 -27.74 17.15 41.02
CA LEU A 613 -28.00 15.78 41.46
C LEU A 613 -26.70 15.00 41.76
N ILE A 614 -25.60 15.28 41.06
CA ILE A 614 -24.30 14.70 41.34
C ILE A 614 -23.86 15.01 42.78
N ALA A 615 -24.08 16.22 43.28
CA ALA A 615 -23.75 16.56 44.67
C ALA A 615 -24.55 15.72 45.68
N SER A 616 -25.84 15.49 45.39
CA SER A 616 -26.68 14.59 46.19
C SER A 616 -26.22 13.13 46.12
N LEU A 617 -25.80 12.67 44.93
CA LEU A 617 -25.32 11.32 44.73
C LEU A 617 -23.97 11.09 45.41
N LEU A 618 -23.05 12.05 45.37
CA LEU A 618 -21.80 12.02 46.13
C LEU A 618 -22.09 11.90 47.63
N ALA A 619 -22.96 12.76 48.18
CA ALA A 619 -23.33 12.70 49.58
C ALA A 619 -23.96 11.34 49.97
N PHE A 620 -24.81 10.79 49.11
CA PHE A 620 -25.39 9.46 49.31
C PHE A 620 -24.30 8.37 49.36
N LEU A 621 -23.31 8.43 48.47
CA LEU A 621 -22.14 7.55 48.48
C LEU A 621 -21.18 7.82 49.66
N GLY A 622 -21.43 8.84 50.49
CA GLY A 622 -20.57 9.26 51.59
C GLY A 622 -19.30 9.98 51.14
N LEU A 623 -19.35 10.63 49.98
CA LEU A 623 -18.25 11.37 49.40
C LEU A 623 -18.49 12.87 49.55
N GLU A 624 -17.47 13.59 49.99
CA GLU A 624 -17.57 15.04 50.21
C GLU A 624 -17.39 15.81 48.90
N ALA A 625 -18.38 16.61 48.51
CA ALA A 625 -18.30 17.43 47.29
C ALA A 625 -17.11 18.41 47.26
N GLN A 626 -16.59 18.80 48.44
CA GLN A 626 -15.42 19.70 48.54
C GLN A 626 -14.13 19.03 48.04
N SER A 627 -14.03 17.70 48.18
CA SER A 627 -12.92 16.86 47.74
C SER A 627 -13.01 16.48 46.25
N ALA A 628 -14.04 16.96 45.55
CA ALA A 628 -14.25 16.69 44.13
C ALA A 628 -13.18 17.35 43.24
N ILE A 629 -12.72 16.58 42.25
CA ILE A 629 -11.74 16.94 41.24
C ILE A 629 -12.42 16.88 39.86
N HIS A 630 -12.20 17.89 39.03
CA HIS A 630 -12.71 17.97 37.66
C HIS A 630 -11.69 17.57 36.59
N GLN A 631 -10.40 17.61 36.95
CA GLN A 631 -9.29 17.22 36.09
C GLN A 631 -9.48 15.81 35.54
N ASP A 632 -9.08 15.60 34.29
CA ASP A 632 -8.92 14.25 33.75
C ASP A 632 -7.70 13.59 34.40
N TYR A 633 -7.66 12.25 34.45
CA TYR A 633 -6.60 11.53 35.16
C TYR A 633 -5.17 11.87 34.68
N HIS A 634 -5.00 12.32 33.43
CA HIS A 634 -3.69 12.72 32.88
C HIS A 634 -3.24 14.13 33.33
N GLU A 635 -4.11 14.87 34.00
CA GLU A 635 -3.86 16.23 34.52
C GLU A 635 -3.62 16.22 36.03
N ILE A 636 -3.98 15.12 36.70
CA ILE A 636 -3.76 14.94 38.14
C ILE A 636 -2.26 14.70 38.35
N LYS A 637 -1.58 15.71 38.93
CA LYS A 637 -0.18 15.60 39.32
C LYS A 637 -0.07 14.79 40.62
N ASN A 638 0.97 13.97 40.73
CA ASN A 638 1.36 13.28 41.97
C ASN A 638 1.65 14.27 43.09
#